data_AF-A0A2A6L7N4-F1
#
_entry.id   AF-A0A2A6L7N4-F1
#
_cell.length_a   1.000
_cell.length_b   1.000
_cell.length_c   1.000
_cell.angle_alpha   90.00
_cell.angle_beta   90.00
_cell.angle_gamma   90.00
#
_symmetry.space_group_name_H-M   'P 1'
#
loop_
_entity.id
_entity.type
_entity.pdbx_description
1 polymer ?
#
loop_
_entity_poly.entity_id
_entity_poly.type
_entity_poly.pdbx_seq_one_letter_code
_entity_poly.pdbx_strand_id
1 'polypeptide(L)'
;MAPNRTRSLQMPRREELGLFTISNGFGLSISALPNGTLFAIDYADDKGSVQINQIQGSPLIGGIGRLYLRVGGARPDVVEIVGPRAKGSFAYDATSFSWSGKTGDIAYDVRLALHPSETAWFWRASIRHLQEGTLPADLVLIQDVGLGDRGFLMNSEAYASQYVDHHISEHEAYGCVVINRQNLKQSGGRNPWLAQGCLDGAVAYATDAIQLVQAKGRLDDLLVGAFGTPLPSERRQQETACPAVQSRSLSVAPEGATATFFALFAADHPEASSDADLSRLDGIALPDDAAVEREAAAPVRSLLQDAPLLEVETLDKKAIARLYPERSLEERGHGKLLSFFVPDGALNRHVVLRDKELAVARRHGAIVRSGQNMLLDDATLAATCWMQGIFAAQLTIGNTSFHKLFSVSRDPYNLTRASGLRIMADVGAGWQLLAVPSAFEMGLSDCRWIYQCPEQTIIVTAVASGEDAAMQWSLSVEGKPCRFLVFGHVVLGEREYDAGGQIDFDPSRKRVAFRPDPAWLWGGRYPDAVYWLVSSTPDAIDEIGGDELLYSDGLARDGAFVALRSRPTQALSFAVVGSMTDAEDAERLAQRYEAGVSDEAMLAPASTFWRNAVRGMRIDSASPDLAAQATLLPWLAHDAIVHLSVPHGLEQYTGAAWGTRDACQGPIEFLLAYEHDREAKQVLKTVFSEQYLEKGDWPQWFMLEPYANIRAGDCHGDIVVWPLKALCDYIEATGDLAILDEKVSWRDEKTMQKAPEADTIAIHVEKLLDTVRERFIPGTHLIRYGEGDWNDSLQPADPHLRDWMVSSWTVALLYEQIVRYSAILRRLGLGERAKALRKIAMAMRRDFNRHLVRDGVVAGYGIFDPAHNGVELLLHPSDTRTGLSFSLIAMTQAMLGKLFTPAQRRDHMRLIEEHLLFPDGVRLMEKPATYAGGPETLFRRAESSSFFGREIGLMYVHAHLRYCETLALDGAADALWEAIAVVNPIAVTAALPQASLRQRNTYFSSSDAAFPDRYQAADDWARVKAGKVAVDGGWRIYSSGPGLYTRSFVENILGFKRRFGRRSRKPLLPAAHAAVDLRTDHAAWRRLMKPKPQM
;
A
#
# COMPACT_ATOMS: atom_id res chain seq x y z
N MET A 1 -39.30 12.54 -35.23
CA MET A 1 -38.80 12.87 -33.88
C MET A 1 -38.11 11.63 -33.35
N ALA A 2 -36.78 11.59 -33.32
CA ALA A 2 -36.04 10.49 -32.71
C ALA A 2 -36.11 10.66 -31.19
N PRO A 3 -36.50 9.64 -30.40
CA PRO A 3 -36.50 9.77 -28.96
C PRO A 3 -35.05 9.89 -28.48
N ASN A 4 -34.74 11.02 -27.86
CA ASN A 4 -33.47 11.27 -27.18
C ASN A 4 -33.44 10.34 -25.95
N ARG A 5 -32.85 9.15 -26.08
CA ARG A 5 -32.74 8.17 -24.99
C ARG A 5 -31.43 8.41 -24.24
N THR A 6 -31.35 9.51 -23.50
CA THR A 6 -30.45 9.59 -22.34
C THR A 6 -30.88 8.49 -21.37
N ARG A 7 -29.99 7.55 -21.08
CA ARG A 7 -30.19 6.49 -20.09
C ARG A 7 -29.44 6.91 -18.83
N SER A 8 -30.02 6.67 -17.67
CA SER A 8 -29.44 7.02 -16.38
C SER A 8 -29.41 5.77 -15.50
N LEU A 9 -28.31 5.57 -14.76
CA LEU A 9 -28.09 4.45 -13.84
C LEU A 9 -27.66 5.00 -12.48
N GLN A 10 -28.38 4.60 -11.44
CA GLN A 10 -28.01 4.85 -10.05
C GLN A 10 -27.03 3.75 -9.61
N MET A 11 -25.94 4.10 -8.94
CA MET A 11 -25.00 3.11 -8.41
C MET A 11 -25.63 2.27 -7.31
N PRO A 12 -25.46 0.93 -7.37
CA PRO A 12 -26.05 0.04 -6.39
C PRO A 12 -25.34 0.19 -5.05
N ARG A 13 -26.13 0.14 -3.97
CA ARG A 13 -25.64 -0.11 -2.63
C ARG A 13 -25.54 -1.61 -2.36
N ARG A 14 -24.83 -2.01 -1.31
CA ARG A 14 -24.60 -3.42 -0.98
C ARG A 14 -25.91 -4.22 -0.92
N GLU A 15 -26.94 -3.65 -0.30
CA GLU A 15 -28.27 -4.22 -0.14
C GLU A 15 -29.07 -4.37 -1.45
N GLU A 16 -28.64 -3.68 -2.51
CA GLU A 16 -29.30 -3.66 -3.82
C GLU A 16 -28.71 -4.68 -4.80
N LEU A 17 -27.64 -5.38 -4.43
CA LEU A 17 -26.97 -6.38 -5.28
C LEU A 17 -27.76 -7.69 -5.46
N GLY A 18 -28.96 -7.81 -4.90
CA GLY A 18 -29.78 -9.02 -4.96
C GLY A 18 -29.13 -10.22 -4.27
N LEU A 19 -28.41 -9.99 -3.16
CA LEU A 19 -27.68 -11.03 -2.44
C LEU A 19 -28.65 -12.08 -1.86
N PHE A 20 -28.37 -13.36 -2.12
CA PHE A 20 -28.97 -14.46 -1.37
C PHE A 20 -28.23 -14.59 -0.06
N THR A 21 -28.92 -14.58 1.08
CA THR A 21 -28.29 -14.67 2.40
C THR A 21 -28.89 -15.79 3.23
N ILE A 22 -28.03 -16.67 3.73
CA ILE A 22 -28.37 -17.70 4.70
C ILE A 22 -27.89 -17.26 6.09
N SER A 23 -28.63 -17.61 7.13
CA SER A 23 -28.25 -17.34 8.53
C SER A 23 -28.72 -18.46 9.45
N ASN A 24 -27.97 -18.72 10.52
CA ASN A 24 -28.34 -19.71 11.53
C ASN A 24 -29.05 -19.11 12.75
N GLY A 25 -29.22 -17.79 12.82
CA GLY A 25 -29.80 -17.11 13.99
C GLY A 25 -28.85 -16.97 15.20
N PHE A 26 -27.60 -17.44 15.10
CA PHE A 26 -26.55 -17.29 16.13
C PHE A 26 -25.49 -16.26 15.71
N GLY A 27 -25.91 -15.25 14.94
CA GLY A 27 -25.07 -14.15 14.47
C GLY A 27 -24.31 -14.42 13.18
N LEU A 28 -24.16 -15.68 12.77
CA LEU A 28 -23.47 -16.05 11.52
C LEU A 28 -24.41 -15.91 10.31
N SER A 29 -23.92 -15.28 9.25
CA SER A 29 -24.58 -15.23 7.94
C SER A 29 -23.58 -15.38 6.81
N ILE A 30 -24.05 -15.94 5.69
CA ILE A 30 -23.28 -16.06 4.46
C ILE A 30 -24.13 -15.53 3.32
N SER A 31 -23.56 -14.58 2.57
CA SER A 31 -24.20 -14.02 1.38
C SER A 31 -23.52 -14.53 0.11
N ALA A 32 -24.32 -14.85 -0.90
CA ALA A 32 -23.89 -15.18 -2.25
C ALA A 32 -24.56 -14.26 -3.27
N LEU A 33 -23.85 -13.98 -4.35
CA LEU A 33 -24.37 -13.25 -5.51
C LEU A 33 -25.32 -14.13 -6.34
N PRO A 34 -26.20 -13.53 -7.16
CA PRO A 34 -27.08 -14.28 -8.08
C PRO A 34 -26.36 -15.25 -9.02
N ASN A 35 -25.07 -15.00 -9.29
CA ASN A 35 -24.22 -15.87 -10.11
C ASN A 35 -23.66 -17.09 -9.35
N GLY A 36 -24.04 -17.31 -8.08
CA GLY A 36 -23.57 -18.39 -7.23
C GLY A 36 -22.20 -18.15 -6.58
N THR A 37 -21.62 -16.96 -6.70
CA THR A 37 -20.35 -16.61 -6.04
C THR A 37 -20.59 -16.24 -4.58
N LEU A 38 -19.77 -16.77 -3.67
CA LEU A 38 -19.67 -16.27 -2.30
C LEU A 38 -19.31 -14.77 -2.28
N PHE A 39 -20.16 -13.94 -1.66
CA PHE A 39 -19.94 -12.51 -1.52
C PHE A 39 -19.23 -12.17 -0.21
N ALA A 40 -19.83 -12.58 0.91
CA ALA A 40 -19.31 -12.32 2.25
C ALA A 40 -19.75 -13.40 3.24
N ILE A 41 -18.89 -13.69 4.21
CA ILE A 41 -19.19 -14.46 5.42
C ILE A 41 -19.10 -13.46 6.57
N ASP A 42 -20.21 -13.22 7.25
CA ASP A 42 -20.30 -12.20 8.30
C ASP A 42 -20.74 -12.84 9.62
N TYR A 43 -20.25 -12.27 10.73
CA TYR A 43 -20.78 -12.50 12.06
C TYR A 43 -21.24 -11.16 12.65
N ALA A 44 -22.40 -11.11 13.28
CA ALA A 44 -22.86 -9.93 13.99
C ALA A 44 -23.56 -10.28 15.31
N ASP A 45 -23.29 -9.47 16.33
CA ASP A 45 -23.96 -9.50 17.63
C ASP A 45 -24.15 -8.09 18.19
N ASP A 46 -24.49 -7.98 19.47
CA ASP A 46 -24.69 -6.70 20.16
C ASP A 46 -23.40 -5.88 20.34
N LYS A 47 -22.22 -6.49 20.12
CA LYS A 47 -20.91 -5.85 20.26
C LYS A 47 -20.31 -5.39 18.93
N GLY A 48 -20.91 -5.74 17.80
CA GLY A 48 -20.47 -5.32 16.47
C GLY A 48 -20.49 -6.45 15.44
N SER A 49 -19.88 -6.20 14.28
CA SER A 49 -19.87 -7.11 13.13
C SER A 49 -18.46 -7.42 12.64
N VAL A 50 -18.18 -8.69 12.35
CA VAL A 50 -16.92 -9.16 11.79
C VAL A 50 -17.17 -9.75 10.41
N GLN A 51 -16.51 -9.24 9.39
CA GLN A 51 -16.43 -9.93 8.11
C GLN A 51 -15.27 -10.95 8.18
N ILE A 52 -15.59 -12.22 7.97
CA ILE A 52 -14.65 -13.34 8.10
C ILE A 52 -13.75 -13.43 6.87
N ASN A 53 -14.31 -13.35 5.66
CA ASN A 53 -13.50 -13.27 4.43
C ASN A 53 -12.86 -11.89 4.25
N GLN A 54 -11.73 -11.85 3.56
CA GLN A 54 -10.91 -10.65 3.41
C GLN A 54 -11.47 -9.72 2.34
N ILE A 55 -11.81 -10.26 1.16
CA ILE A 55 -12.28 -9.50 0.01
C ILE A 55 -13.67 -9.97 -0.41
N GLN A 56 -14.56 -9.00 -0.66
CA GLN A 56 -15.93 -9.28 -1.11
C GLN A 56 -15.96 -9.80 -2.55
N GLY A 57 -16.84 -10.75 -2.83
CA GLY A 57 -17.04 -11.30 -4.17
C GLY A 57 -17.56 -10.25 -5.17
N SER A 58 -17.10 -10.32 -6.43
CA SER A 58 -17.57 -9.43 -7.50
C SER A 58 -18.66 -10.09 -8.37
N PRO A 59 -19.73 -9.35 -8.74
CA PRO A 59 -20.74 -9.83 -9.69
C PRO A 59 -20.18 -10.27 -11.05
N LEU A 60 -19.07 -9.67 -11.50
CA LEU A 60 -18.51 -9.94 -12.81
C LEU A 60 -17.55 -11.12 -12.88
N ILE A 61 -16.99 -11.59 -11.79
CA ILE A 61 -15.87 -12.54 -11.86
C ILE A 61 -15.86 -13.47 -10.66
N GLY A 62 -16.16 -12.93 -9.49
CA GLY A 62 -16.29 -13.69 -8.26
C GLY A 62 -15.35 -13.21 -7.17
N GLY A 63 -15.05 -14.08 -6.20
CA GLY A 63 -14.15 -13.83 -5.08
C GLY A 63 -12.87 -14.67 -5.12
N ILE A 64 -12.04 -14.58 -4.06
CA ILE A 64 -10.85 -15.42 -3.93
C ILE A 64 -11.23 -16.86 -3.56
N GLY A 65 -12.20 -17.04 -2.66
CA GLY A 65 -12.67 -18.34 -2.21
C GLY A 65 -13.15 -19.27 -3.32
N ARG A 66 -12.71 -20.55 -3.28
CA ARG A 66 -12.99 -21.55 -4.31
C ARG A 66 -12.76 -22.98 -3.81
N LEU A 67 -13.39 -23.95 -4.48
CA LEU A 67 -13.20 -25.38 -4.25
C LEU A 67 -12.76 -26.05 -5.55
N TYR A 68 -11.58 -26.66 -5.53
CA TYR A 68 -11.05 -27.44 -6.65
C TYR A 68 -11.28 -28.94 -6.44
N LEU A 69 -11.67 -29.61 -7.52
CA LEU A 69 -11.62 -31.06 -7.70
C LEU A 69 -10.42 -31.40 -8.56
N ARG A 70 -9.54 -32.27 -8.06
CA ARG A 70 -8.42 -32.81 -8.85
C ARG A 70 -8.63 -34.29 -9.06
N VAL A 71 -8.62 -34.69 -10.33
CA VAL A 71 -8.87 -36.06 -10.77
C VAL A 71 -7.56 -36.64 -11.26
N GLY A 72 -7.22 -37.84 -10.78
CA GLY A 72 -6.09 -38.62 -11.26
C GLY A 72 -6.50 -39.69 -12.26
N GLY A 73 -5.62 -40.67 -12.48
CA GLY A 73 -5.85 -41.78 -13.40
C GLY A 73 -5.40 -41.47 -14.84
N ALA A 74 -5.99 -42.16 -15.82
CA ALA A 74 -5.53 -42.11 -17.22
C ALA A 74 -5.79 -40.76 -17.92
N ARG A 75 -6.76 -39.98 -17.43
CA ARG A 75 -7.12 -38.65 -17.93
C ARG A 75 -7.20 -37.68 -16.75
N PRO A 76 -6.04 -37.21 -16.24
CA PRO A 76 -6.02 -36.31 -15.10
C PRO A 76 -6.62 -34.96 -15.45
N ASP A 77 -7.28 -34.32 -14.49
CA ASP A 77 -7.94 -33.04 -14.67
C ASP A 77 -7.96 -32.22 -13.37
N VAL A 78 -8.06 -30.89 -13.47
CA VAL A 78 -8.20 -29.98 -12.34
C VAL A 78 -9.33 -29.01 -12.65
N VAL A 79 -10.40 -29.09 -11.86
CA VAL A 79 -11.66 -28.41 -12.15
C VAL A 79 -12.09 -27.57 -10.96
N GLU A 80 -12.44 -26.32 -11.21
CA GLU A 80 -13.09 -25.46 -10.22
C GLU A 80 -14.58 -25.80 -10.16
N ILE A 81 -15.02 -26.38 -9.04
CA ILE A 81 -16.42 -26.82 -8.87
C ILE A 81 -17.26 -25.82 -8.06
N VAL A 82 -16.60 -24.94 -7.30
CA VAL A 82 -17.17 -23.71 -6.71
C VAL A 82 -16.17 -22.58 -6.91
N GLY A 83 -16.65 -21.42 -7.36
CA GLY A 83 -15.84 -20.21 -7.55
C GLY A 83 -16.09 -19.52 -8.89
N PRO A 84 -15.28 -18.49 -9.21
CA PRO A 84 -15.33 -17.72 -10.46
C PRO A 84 -15.57 -18.51 -11.76
N ARG A 85 -14.93 -19.68 -11.90
CA ARG A 85 -14.88 -20.49 -13.13
C ARG A 85 -15.80 -21.71 -13.10
N ALA A 86 -16.51 -21.94 -12.01
CA ALA A 86 -17.41 -23.08 -11.92
C ALA A 86 -18.57 -22.97 -12.94
N LYS A 87 -18.79 -24.03 -13.73
CA LYS A 87 -19.81 -24.09 -14.81
C LYS A 87 -21.03 -24.95 -14.43
N GLY A 88 -21.36 -24.99 -13.14
CA GLY A 88 -22.47 -25.77 -12.59
C GLY A 88 -23.77 -24.98 -12.43
N SER A 89 -24.78 -25.66 -11.90
CA SER A 89 -26.01 -25.05 -11.38
C SER A 89 -25.81 -24.57 -9.95
N PHE A 90 -26.55 -23.54 -9.57
CA PHE A 90 -26.59 -22.99 -8.21
C PHE A 90 -28.01 -23.08 -7.66
N ALA A 91 -28.13 -23.36 -6.38
CA ALA A 91 -29.38 -23.34 -5.63
C ALA A 91 -29.13 -22.81 -4.21
N TYR A 92 -30.20 -22.33 -3.57
CA TYR A 92 -30.15 -21.87 -2.18
C TYR A 92 -31.44 -22.22 -1.43
N ASP A 93 -31.34 -22.33 -0.12
CA ASP A 93 -32.48 -22.34 0.82
C ASP A 93 -32.18 -21.40 2.00
N ALA A 94 -32.94 -21.50 3.10
CA ALA A 94 -32.75 -20.62 4.25
C ALA A 94 -31.41 -20.80 4.99
N THR A 95 -30.75 -21.96 4.84
CA THR A 95 -29.61 -22.38 5.67
C THR A 95 -28.43 -22.92 4.86
N SER A 96 -28.58 -23.09 3.55
CA SER A 96 -27.52 -23.63 2.71
C SER A 96 -27.52 -23.10 1.27
N PHE A 97 -26.34 -23.11 0.68
CA PHE A 97 -26.08 -22.95 -0.75
C PHE A 97 -25.65 -24.28 -1.35
N SER A 98 -25.96 -24.52 -2.62
CA SER A 98 -25.60 -25.75 -3.32
C SER A 98 -25.12 -25.47 -4.74
N TRP A 99 -24.04 -26.13 -5.14
CA TRP A 99 -23.47 -26.13 -6.48
C TRP A 99 -23.43 -27.55 -7.01
N SER A 100 -23.97 -27.80 -8.20
CA SER A 100 -23.96 -29.14 -8.79
C SER A 100 -23.62 -29.10 -10.26
N GLY A 101 -23.05 -30.18 -10.78
CA GLY A 101 -22.63 -30.22 -12.17
C GLY A 101 -21.96 -31.52 -12.58
N LYS A 102 -21.43 -31.52 -13.80
CA LYS A 102 -20.66 -32.63 -14.36
C LYS A 102 -19.38 -32.09 -15.00
N THR A 103 -18.28 -32.81 -14.82
CA THR A 103 -17.01 -32.56 -15.49
C THR A 103 -16.38 -33.89 -15.90
N GLY A 104 -16.08 -34.05 -17.19
CA GLY A 104 -15.66 -35.35 -17.73
C GLY A 104 -16.63 -36.47 -17.33
N ASP A 105 -16.08 -37.54 -16.74
CA ASP A 105 -16.83 -38.68 -16.24
C ASP A 105 -17.24 -38.53 -14.76
N ILE A 106 -17.23 -37.33 -14.20
CA ILE A 106 -17.57 -37.08 -12.79
C ILE A 106 -18.82 -36.20 -12.69
N ALA A 107 -19.75 -36.60 -11.83
CA ALA A 107 -20.79 -35.71 -11.31
C ALA A 107 -20.43 -35.25 -9.89
N TYR A 108 -20.73 -33.99 -9.59
CA TYR A 108 -20.49 -33.42 -8.26
C TYR A 108 -21.71 -32.67 -7.75
N ASP A 109 -21.85 -32.66 -6.42
CA ASP A 109 -22.80 -31.85 -5.67
C ASP A 109 -22.08 -31.31 -4.42
N VAL A 110 -22.00 -29.99 -4.29
CA VAL A 110 -21.33 -29.29 -3.19
C VAL A 110 -22.36 -28.50 -2.42
N ARG A 111 -22.45 -28.71 -1.12
CA ARG A 111 -23.35 -27.98 -0.22
C ARG A 111 -22.54 -27.19 0.80
N LEU A 112 -22.77 -25.89 0.86
CA LEU A 112 -22.34 -25.01 1.96
C LEU A 112 -23.50 -24.85 2.92
N ALA A 113 -23.38 -25.33 4.16
CA ALA A 113 -24.45 -25.27 5.16
C ALA A 113 -23.97 -24.69 6.48
N LEU A 114 -24.80 -23.86 7.10
CA LEU A 114 -24.57 -23.34 8.44
C LEU A 114 -24.94 -24.38 9.50
N HIS A 115 -24.18 -24.45 10.59
CA HIS A 115 -24.58 -25.22 11.76
C HIS A 115 -25.80 -24.56 12.44
N PRO A 116 -26.83 -25.34 12.83
CA PRO A 116 -28.08 -24.78 13.34
C PRO A 116 -27.95 -24.10 14.71
N SER A 117 -26.90 -24.37 15.49
CA SER A 117 -26.74 -23.85 16.86
C SER A 117 -25.33 -23.38 17.22
N GLU A 118 -24.41 -23.35 16.26
CA GLU A 118 -23.03 -22.94 16.48
C GLU A 118 -22.59 -21.98 15.38
N THR A 119 -21.61 -21.14 15.66
CA THR A 119 -20.95 -20.28 14.68
C THR A 119 -19.98 -21.07 13.80
N ALA A 120 -20.51 -22.11 13.14
CA ALA A 120 -19.78 -23.01 12.27
C ALA A 120 -20.50 -23.20 10.94
N TRP A 121 -19.74 -23.58 9.91
CA TRP A 121 -20.29 -23.96 8.61
C TRP A 121 -19.46 -25.07 7.97
N PHE A 122 -20.09 -25.78 7.02
CA PHE A 122 -19.51 -26.95 6.36
C PHE A 122 -19.63 -26.86 4.85
N TRP A 123 -18.56 -27.23 4.16
CA TRP A 123 -18.56 -27.51 2.73
C TRP A 123 -18.56 -29.02 2.52
N ARG A 124 -19.71 -29.61 2.21
CA ARG A 124 -19.83 -31.04 1.89
C ARG A 124 -19.84 -31.22 0.38
N ALA A 125 -18.86 -31.93 -0.16
CA ALA A 125 -18.78 -32.25 -1.58
C ALA A 125 -18.99 -33.75 -1.78
N SER A 126 -20.05 -34.10 -2.50
CA SER A 126 -20.37 -35.46 -2.93
C SER A 126 -20.01 -35.62 -4.41
N ILE A 127 -19.21 -36.63 -4.72
CA ILE A 127 -18.60 -36.84 -6.04
C ILE A 127 -18.91 -38.26 -6.49
N ARG A 128 -19.33 -38.48 -7.74
CA ARG A 128 -19.60 -39.81 -8.29
C ARG A 128 -18.95 -40.00 -9.63
N HIS A 129 -18.41 -41.19 -9.85
CA HIS A 129 -17.92 -41.60 -11.16
C HIS A 129 -19.11 -42.08 -12.01
N LEU A 130 -19.24 -41.54 -13.21
CA LEU A 130 -20.34 -41.82 -14.12
C LEU A 130 -20.15 -43.12 -14.94
N GLN A 131 -18.98 -43.75 -14.82
CA GLN A 131 -18.64 -45.02 -15.47
C GLN A 131 -18.35 -46.10 -14.40
N GLU A 132 -18.24 -47.36 -14.84
CA GLU A 132 -17.80 -48.44 -13.96
C GLU A 132 -16.32 -48.28 -13.51
N GLY A 133 -16.01 -48.77 -12.32
CA GLY A 133 -14.67 -48.66 -11.72
C GLY A 133 -14.48 -47.41 -10.87
N THR A 134 -13.26 -47.22 -10.35
CA THR A 134 -12.93 -46.12 -9.44
C THR A 134 -11.92 -45.15 -10.04
N LEU A 135 -12.07 -43.86 -9.73
CA LEU A 135 -11.11 -42.82 -10.06
C LEU A 135 -10.51 -42.22 -8.78
N PRO A 136 -9.19 -42.05 -8.70
CA PRO A 136 -8.59 -41.31 -7.60
C PRO A 136 -8.89 -39.82 -7.78
N ALA A 137 -9.35 -39.16 -6.72
CA ALA A 137 -9.53 -37.71 -6.70
C ALA A 137 -9.16 -37.13 -5.33
N ASP A 138 -8.98 -35.81 -5.25
CA ASP A 138 -9.00 -35.08 -3.98
C ASP A 138 -9.60 -33.68 -4.18
N LEU A 139 -9.84 -33.00 -3.06
CA LEU A 139 -10.38 -31.65 -3.03
C LEU A 139 -9.40 -30.68 -2.38
N VAL A 140 -9.39 -29.44 -2.85
CA VAL A 140 -8.68 -28.34 -2.22
C VAL A 140 -9.64 -27.16 -2.02
N LEU A 141 -9.95 -26.86 -0.76
CA LEU A 141 -10.70 -25.66 -0.38
C LEU A 141 -9.72 -24.51 -0.17
N ILE A 142 -10.01 -23.36 -0.77
CA ILE A 142 -9.27 -22.11 -0.60
C ILE A 142 -10.24 -21.06 -0.08
N GLN A 143 -9.89 -20.37 1.00
CA GLN A 143 -10.70 -19.33 1.62
C GLN A 143 -9.80 -18.17 2.03
N ASP A 144 -10.03 -16.97 1.51
CA ASP A 144 -9.41 -15.76 2.04
C ASP A 144 -10.02 -15.39 3.40
N VAL A 145 -9.20 -14.87 4.31
CA VAL A 145 -9.57 -14.60 5.71
C VAL A 145 -9.10 -13.22 6.13
N GLY A 146 -10.03 -12.38 6.59
CA GLY A 146 -9.77 -11.02 7.10
C GLY A 146 -9.99 -10.89 8.60
N LEU A 147 -11.07 -11.48 9.12
CA LEU A 147 -11.44 -11.47 10.55
C LEU A 147 -11.53 -10.07 11.15
N GLY A 148 -12.21 -9.15 10.47
CA GLY A 148 -12.30 -7.77 10.95
C GLY A 148 -13.53 -7.01 10.49
N ASP A 149 -13.71 -5.82 11.05
CA ASP A 149 -14.79 -4.93 10.65
C ASP A 149 -14.64 -4.57 9.17
N ARG A 150 -15.74 -4.50 8.40
CA ARG A 150 -15.68 -4.21 6.96
C ARG A 150 -14.87 -2.95 6.63
N GLY A 151 -15.06 -1.88 7.41
CA GLY A 151 -14.31 -0.63 7.23
C GLY A 151 -12.80 -0.81 7.44
N PHE A 152 -12.40 -1.61 8.44
CA PHE A 152 -11.00 -1.94 8.70
C PHE A 152 -10.37 -2.74 7.55
N LEU A 153 -11.05 -3.80 7.09
CA LEU A 153 -10.56 -4.64 5.98
C LEU A 153 -10.45 -3.84 4.68
N MET A 154 -11.50 -3.10 4.33
CA MET A 154 -11.54 -2.37 3.07
C MET A 154 -10.63 -1.13 3.03
N ASN A 155 -10.06 -0.72 4.17
CA ASN A 155 -9.03 0.31 4.20
C ASN A 155 -7.68 -0.23 3.67
N SER A 156 -7.28 -1.45 4.05
CA SER A 156 -6.12 -2.14 3.50
C SER A 156 -6.15 -3.62 3.86
N GLU A 157 -6.51 -4.47 2.89
CA GLU A 157 -6.55 -5.92 3.11
C GLU A 157 -5.15 -6.47 3.42
N ALA A 158 -4.11 -5.97 2.74
CA ALA A 158 -2.72 -6.32 3.01
C ALA A 158 -2.32 -6.00 4.46
N TYR A 159 -2.71 -4.83 4.98
CA TYR A 159 -2.45 -4.46 6.37
C TYR A 159 -3.17 -5.39 7.34
N ALA A 160 -4.46 -5.67 7.13
CA ALA A 160 -5.22 -6.57 8.00
C ALA A 160 -4.58 -7.96 8.09
N SER A 161 -4.09 -8.48 6.96
CA SER A 161 -3.40 -9.76 6.87
C SER A 161 -2.10 -9.82 7.68
N GLN A 162 -1.37 -8.71 7.84
CA GLN A 162 -0.12 -8.65 8.62
C GLN A 162 -0.31 -8.93 10.13
N TYR A 163 -1.56 -9.00 10.59
CA TYR A 163 -1.96 -9.24 11.98
C TYR A 163 -2.89 -10.44 12.13
N VAL A 164 -3.16 -11.20 11.06
CA VAL A 164 -3.77 -12.52 11.18
C VAL A 164 -2.67 -13.50 11.54
N ASP A 165 -2.67 -14.02 12.77
CA ASP A 165 -1.78 -15.12 13.14
C ASP A 165 -2.30 -16.44 12.58
N HIS A 166 -1.38 -17.33 12.20
CA HIS A 166 -1.65 -18.66 11.67
C HIS A 166 -1.02 -19.67 12.63
N HIS A 167 -1.86 -20.38 13.38
CA HIS A 167 -1.44 -21.54 14.18
C HIS A 167 -1.86 -22.82 13.45
N ILE A 168 -0.97 -23.81 13.40
CA ILE A 168 -1.19 -25.07 12.69
C ILE A 168 -1.14 -26.18 13.73
N SER A 169 -2.20 -26.98 13.78
CA SER A 169 -2.33 -28.09 14.71
C SER A 169 -2.71 -29.37 13.97
N GLU A 170 -2.27 -30.51 14.50
CA GLU A 170 -2.62 -31.83 13.98
C GLU A 170 -3.68 -32.48 14.87
N HIS A 171 -4.89 -32.64 14.33
CA HIS A 171 -5.99 -33.33 14.99
C HIS A 171 -6.01 -34.81 14.60
N GLU A 172 -6.20 -35.72 15.56
CA GLU A 172 -6.14 -37.17 15.30
C GLU A 172 -7.15 -37.63 14.23
N ALA A 173 -8.38 -37.08 14.26
CA ALA A 173 -9.42 -37.42 13.29
C ALA A 173 -9.34 -36.58 11.99
N TYR A 174 -9.00 -35.30 12.10
CA TYR A 174 -9.17 -34.32 11.02
C TYR A 174 -7.87 -34.02 10.27
N GLY A 175 -6.73 -34.55 10.73
CA GLY A 175 -5.42 -34.20 10.22
C GLY A 175 -5.09 -32.73 10.51
N CYS A 176 -4.45 -32.06 9.56
CA CYS A 176 -4.07 -30.66 9.71
C CYS A 176 -5.29 -29.74 9.85
N VAL A 177 -5.28 -28.91 10.90
CA VAL A 177 -6.23 -27.82 11.15
C VAL A 177 -5.48 -26.50 11.09
N VAL A 178 -5.99 -25.57 10.27
CA VAL A 178 -5.48 -24.20 10.19
C VAL A 178 -6.30 -23.31 11.12
N ILE A 179 -5.63 -22.68 12.08
CA ILE A 179 -6.24 -21.77 13.06
C ILE A 179 -5.76 -20.36 12.78
N ASN A 180 -6.70 -19.43 12.67
CA ASN A 180 -6.48 -18.03 12.34
C ASN A 180 -6.97 -17.15 13.49
N ARG A 181 -6.18 -16.14 13.88
CA ARG A 181 -6.56 -15.16 14.90
C ARG A 181 -6.19 -13.76 14.46
N GLN A 182 -7.16 -12.84 14.45
CA GLN A 182 -6.85 -11.42 14.23
C GLN A 182 -6.31 -10.81 15.53
N ASN A 183 -5.04 -10.39 15.50
CA ASN A 183 -4.34 -9.86 16.67
C ASN A 183 -4.71 -8.41 16.98
N LEU A 184 -5.14 -7.64 15.99
CA LEU A 184 -5.68 -6.30 16.24
C LEU A 184 -7.11 -6.38 16.76
N LYS A 185 -7.38 -5.67 17.85
CA LYS A 185 -8.73 -5.60 18.43
C LYS A 185 -9.72 -5.01 17.42
N GLN A 186 -10.80 -5.73 17.18
CA GLN A 186 -11.94 -5.32 16.37
C GLN A 186 -13.05 -4.74 17.25
N SER A 187 -14.19 -4.40 16.66
CA SER A 187 -15.36 -3.87 17.38
C SER A 187 -15.69 -4.66 18.65
N GLY A 188 -15.92 -3.91 19.74
CA GLY A 188 -16.12 -4.47 21.08
C GLY A 188 -14.83 -4.86 21.81
N GLY A 189 -13.65 -4.53 21.27
CA GLY A 189 -12.35 -4.84 21.89
C GLY A 189 -11.94 -6.31 21.76
N ARG A 190 -12.49 -7.01 20.76
CA ARG A 190 -12.38 -8.47 20.59
C ARG A 190 -11.29 -8.87 19.61
N ASN A 191 -10.80 -10.10 19.73
CA ASN A 191 -9.88 -10.72 18.78
C ASN A 191 -10.56 -11.89 18.05
N PRO A 192 -11.16 -11.68 16.86
CA PRO A 192 -11.87 -12.74 16.16
C PRO A 192 -10.95 -13.89 15.75
N TRP A 193 -11.50 -15.10 15.75
CA TRP A 193 -10.78 -16.36 15.61
C TRP A 193 -11.53 -17.34 14.72
N LEU A 194 -10.80 -18.16 13.97
CA LEU A 194 -11.36 -19.13 13.03
C LEU A 194 -10.48 -20.39 12.96
N ALA A 195 -11.08 -21.57 13.11
CA ALA A 195 -10.43 -22.85 12.77
C ALA A 195 -11.05 -23.46 11.51
N GLN A 196 -10.21 -23.99 10.63
CA GLN A 196 -10.62 -24.62 9.37
C GLN A 196 -9.92 -25.97 9.19
N GLY A 197 -10.66 -26.97 8.70
CA GLY A 197 -10.12 -28.32 8.47
C GLY A 197 -11.04 -29.19 7.63
N CYS A 198 -10.79 -30.51 7.61
CA CYS A 198 -11.61 -31.49 6.90
C CYS A 198 -12.00 -32.63 7.85
N LEU A 199 -13.30 -32.89 7.99
CA LEU A 199 -13.82 -33.95 8.86
C LEU A 199 -13.37 -35.35 8.41
N ASP A 200 -13.17 -35.52 7.09
CA ASP A 200 -12.69 -36.76 6.49
C ASP A 200 -11.15 -36.87 6.49
N GLY A 201 -10.46 -35.85 7.03
CA GLY A 201 -9.02 -35.76 7.12
C GLY A 201 -8.39 -34.85 6.06
N ALA A 202 -7.61 -33.87 6.51
CA ALA A 202 -6.74 -33.04 5.69
C ALA A 202 -5.30 -33.57 5.71
N VAL A 203 -4.60 -33.47 4.57
CA VAL A 203 -3.23 -34.02 4.40
C VAL A 203 -2.17 -32.96 4.14
N ALA A 204 -2.58 -31.75 3.75
CA ALA A 204 -1.66 -30.66 3.45
C ALA A 204 -2.40 -29.32 3.52
N TYR A 205 -1.65 -28.24 3.72
CA TYR A 205 -2.18 -26.88 3.83
C TYR A 205 -1.31 -25.81 3.18
N ALA A 206 -1.87 -24.62 3.01
CA ALA A 206 -1.16 -23.35 2.81
C ALA A 206 -1.89 -22.27 3.62
N THR A 207 -1.21 -21.16 3.96
CA THR A 207 -1.81 -20.08 4.77
C THR A 207 -1.88 -18.74 4.06
N ASP A 208 -1.11 -18.54 2.99
CA ASP A 208 -1.12 -17.28 2.21
C ASP A 208 -1.19 -17.54 0.70
N ALA A 209 -1.87 -16.64 -0.01
CA ALA A 209 -2.05 -16.77 -1.46
C ALA A 209 -0.73 -16.76 -2.25
N ILE A 210 0.36 -16.18 -1.72
CA ILE A 210 1.67 -16.20 -2.39
C ILE A 210 2.16 -17.64 -2.64
N GLN A 211 1.88 -18.55 -1.70
CA GLN A 211 2.27 -19.95 -1.79
C GLN A 211 1.55 -20.68 -2.93
N LEU A 212 0.38 -20.18 -3.34
CA LEU A 212 -0.46 -20.74 -4.39
C LEU A 212 -0.13 -20.11 -5.76
N VAL A 213 -0.01 -18.77 -5.81
CA VAL A 213 0.21 -18.04 -7.06
C VAL A 213 1.63 -18.19 -7.60
N GLN A 214 2.62 -18.47 -6.74
CA GLN A 214 4.02 -18.70 -7.12
C GLN A 214 4.42 -20.18 -7.03
N ALA A 215 3.45 -21.10 -6.90
CA ALA A 215 3.73 -22.53 -6.83
C ALA A 215 4.41 -23.06 -8.10
N LYS A 216 5.50 -23.83 -7.95
CA LYS A 216 6.24 -24.41 -9.09
C LYS A 216 5.40 -25.34 -9.97
N GLY A 217 4.40 -26.00 -9.40
CA GLY A 217 3.50 -26.94 -10.09
C GLY A 217 2.18 -26.34 -10.54
N ARG A 218 2.05 -25.01 -10.54
CA ARG A 218 0.81 -24.31 -10.91
C ARG A 218 0.46 -24.54 -12.38
N LEU A 219 -0.80 -24.86 -12.66
CA LEU A 219 -1.31 -25.05 -14.02
C LEU A 219 -1.92 -23.73 -14.51
N ASP A 220 -1.16 -23.03 -15.35
CA ASP A 220 -1.50 -21.72 -15.90
C ASP A 220 -1.92 -20.71 -14.82
N ASP A 221 -3.23 -20.53 -14.67
CA ASP A 221 -3.88 -19.53 -13.83
C ASP A 221 -4.75 -20.15 -12.72
N LEU A 222 -4.70 -21.48 -12.58
CA LEU A 222 -5.30 -22.20 -11.46
C LEU A 222 -4.43 -22.03 -10.20
N LEU A 223 -5.03 -22.03 -9.01
CA LEU A 223 -4.26 -21.88 -7.76
C LEU A 223 -3.69 -23.20 -7.20
N VAL A 224 -4.00 -24.32 -7.85
CA VAL A 224 -3.56 -25.66 -7.43
C VAL A 224 -2.91 -26.40 -8.59
N GLY A 225 -1.94 -27.26 -8.27
CA GLY A 225 -1.34 -28.19 -9.23
C GLY A 225 -2.21 -29.41 -9.48
N ALA A 226 -1.76 -30.29 -10.37
CA ALA A 226 -2.43 -31.56 -10.70
C ALA A 226 -2.61 -32.48 -9.47
N PHE A 227 -3.54 -33.44 -9.58
CA PHE A 227 -3.74 -34.49 -8.57
C PHE A 227 -2.41 -35.14 -8.15
N GLY A 228 -2.24 -35.40 -6.85
CA GLY A 228 -1.00 -35.93 -6.28
C GLY A 228 0.06 -34.88 -5.95
N THR A 229 -0.12 -33.61 -6.33
CA THR A 229 0.74 -32.50 -5.90
C THR A 229 0.29 -32.01 -4.52
N PRO A 230 1.07 -32.17 -3.43
CA PRO A 230 0.67 -31.68 -2.12
C PRO A 230 0.72 -30.14 -2.06
N LEU A 231 -0.15 -29.53 -1.26
CA LEU A 231 0.06 -28.16 -0.81
C LEU A 231 1.36 -28.07 0.02
N PRO A 232 2.02 -26.89 0.09
CA PRO A 232 3.37 -26.76 0.68
C PRO A 232 3.49 -27.23 2.13
N SER A 233 2.42 -27.18 2.92
CA SER A 233 2.39 -27.52 4.35
C SER A 233 3.43 -26.73 5.16
N GLU A 234 3.52 -25.43 4.84
CA GLU A 234 4.39 -24.47 5.50
C GLU A 234 3.53 -23.28 5.94
N ARG A 235 3.67 -22.86 7.19
CA ARG A 235 3.06 -21.60 7.66
C ARG A 235 3.77 -20.43 6.99
N ARG A 236 3.00 -19.58 6.31
CA ARG A 236 3.47 -18.32 5.72
C ARG A 236 2.61 -17.16 6.24
N GLN A 237 3.24 -16.27 6.97
CA GLN A 237 2.71 -14.98 7.39
C GLN A 237 3.05 -13.95 6.32
N GLN A 238 2.06 -13.44 5.58
CA GLN A 238 2.26 -12.44 4.54
C GLN A 238 1.01 -11.53 4.43
N GLU A 239 0.65 -11.08 3.24
CA GLU A 239 -0.25 -9.95 3.01
C GLU A 239 -1.54 -10.36 2.28
N THR A 240 -1.80 -11.65 2.11
CA THR A 240 -3.07 -12.17 1.60
C THR A 240 -3.38 -13.49 2.29
N ALA A 241 -3.73 -13.40 3.58
CA ALA A 241 -4.16 -14.51 4.43
C ALA A 241 -5.24 -15.33 3.72
N CYS A 242 -4.84 -16.51 3.26
CA CYS A 242 -5.64 -17.37 2.41
C CYS A 242 -5.38 -18.84 2.75
N PRO A 243 -5.90 -19.32 3.89
CA PRO A 243 -5.94 -20.73 4.22
C PRO A 243 -6.42 -21.59 3.05
N ALA A 244 -5.62 -22.59 2.70
CA ALA A 244 -5.98 -23.65 1.77
C ALA A 244 -5.82 -25.00 2.45
N VAL A 245 -6.83 -25.86 2.34
CA VAL A 245 -6.87 -27.18 2.98
C VAL A 245 -7.07 -28.25 1.91
N GLN A 246 -6.18 -29.23 1.85
CA GLN A 246 -6.26 -30.37 0.93
C GLN A 246 -6.84 -31.60 1.65
N SER A 247 -7.89 -32.19 1.10
CA SER A 247 -8.47 -33.44 1.62
C SER A 247 -7.55 -34.63 1.40
N ARG A 248 -7.82 -35.74 2.10
CA ARG A 248 -7.31 -37.06 1.71
C ARG A 248 -7.75 -37.42 0.29
N SER A 249 -7.01 -38.35 -0.32
CA SER A 249 -7.40 -38.93 -1.61
C SER A 249 -8.64 -39.81 -1.44
N LEU A 250 -9.61 -39.57 -2.32
CA LEU A 250 -10.87 -40.27 -2.45
C LEU A 250 -10.77 -41.31 -3.56
N SER A 251 -11.32 -42.51 -3.33
CA SER A 251 -11.57 -43.49 -4.38
C SER A 251 -13.01 -43.31 -4.87
N VAL A 252 -13.19 -42.52 -5.93
CA VAL A 252 -14.51 -42.13 -6.44
C VAL A 252 -15.10 -43.25 -7.29
N ALA A 253 -16.16 -43.87 -6.79
CA ALA A 253 -16.89 -44.94 -7.45
C ALA A 253 -18.31 -44.49 -7.89
N PRO A 254 -19.10 -45.31 -8.58
CA PRO A 254 -20.49 -44.97 -8.95
C PRO A 254 -21.40 -44.70 -7.76
N GLU A 255 -21.21 -45.40 -6.64
CA GLU A 255 -21.90 -45.15 -5.37
C GLU A 255 -21.57 -43.80 -4.75
N GLY A 256 -20.43 -43.21 -5.15
CA GLY A 256 -19.97 -41.91 -4.73
C GLY A 256 -18.93 -41.92 -3.61
N ALA A 257 -18.28 -40.77 -3.44
CA ALA A 257 -17.38 -40.45 -2.34
C ALA A 257 -17.69 -39.03 -1.84
N THR A 258 -17.46 -38.79 -0.56
CA THR A 258 -17.74 -37.49 0.06
C THR A 258 -16.49 -36.97 0.77
N ALA A 259 -16.31 -35.66 0.75
CA ALA A 259 -15.38 -34.96 1.62
C ALA A 259 -16.05 -33.69 2.17
N THR A 260 -15.87 -33.43 3.45
CA THR A 260 -16.48 -32.34 4.18
C THR A 260 -15.42 -31.48 4.83
N PHE A 261 -15.33 -30.22 4.40
CA PHE A 261 -14.55 -29.21 5.11
C PHE A 261 -15.43 -28.51 6.14
N PHE A 262 -14.84 -28.08 7.24
CA PHE A 262 -15.52 -27.32 8.28
C PHE A 262 -14.80 -26.00 8.54
N ALA A 263 -15.53 -25.07 9.12
CA ALA A 263 -14.98 -23.88 9.73
C ALA A 263 -15.75 -23.55 11.01
N LEU A 264 -15.03 -23.24 12.09
CA LEU A 264 -15.57 -22.87 13.40
C LEU A 264 -15.06 -21.47 13.75
N PHE A 265 -15.97 -20.53 13.93
CA PHE A 265 -15.68 -19.14 14.25
C PHE A 265 -15.95 -18.82 15.72
N ALA A 266 -15.10 -18.01 16.33
CA ALA A 266 -15.35 -17.38 17.61
C ALA A 266 -15.13 -15.87 17.49
N ALA A 267 -16.08 -15.08 17.99
CA ALA A 267 -16.02 -13.62 17.90
C ALA A 267 -14.91 -13.00 18.75
N ASP A 268 -14.46 -13.72 19.79
CA ASP A 268 -13.38 -13.29 20.66
C ASP A 268 -12.54 -14.47 21.16
N HIS A 269 -11.22 -14.37 20.96
CA HIS A 269 -10.22 -15.28 21.48
C HIS A 269 -9.03 -14.44 22.00
N PRO A 270 -9.08 -13.97 23.26
CA PRO A 270 -8.08 -13.03 23.77
C PRO A 270 -6.68 -13.65 23.93
N GLU A 271 -6.60 -14.96 24.10
CA GLU A 271 -5.34 -15.70 24.21
C GLU A 271 -4.74 -16.03 22.84
N ALA A 272 -3.42 -16.24 22.79
CA ALA A 272 -2.74 -16.78 21.61
C ALA A 272 -3.31 -18.17 21.27
N SER A 273 -3.41 -18.48 19.98
CA SER A 273 -3.86 -19.80 19.55
C SER A 273 -2.84 -20.88 19.90
N SER A 274 -3.32 -22.07 20.26
CA SER A 274 -2.49 -23.20 20.65
C SER A 274 -3.16 -24.54 20.35
N ASP A 275 -2.43 -25.65 20.51
CA ASP A 275 -3.01 -26.99 20.32
C ASP A 275 -4.13 -27.31 21.31
N ALA A 276 -4.23 -26.59 22.43
CA ALA A 276 -5.36 -26.72 23.35
C ALA A 276 -6.69 -26.28 22.71
N ASP A 277 -6.66 -25.45 21.66
CA ASP A 277 -7.86 -25.02 20.94
C ASP A 277 -8.49 -26.14 20.12
N LEU A 278 -7.78 -27.25 19.88
CA LEU A 278 -8.34 -28.43 19.20
C LEU A 278 -9.55 -29.00 19.96
N SER A 279 -9.61 -28.88 21.29
CA SER A 279 -10.76 -29.38 22.05
C SER A 279 -12.06 -28.63 21.74
N ARG A 280 -11.98 -27.46 21.09
CA ARG A 280 -13.16 -26.73 20.59
C ARG A 280 -13.82 -27.43 19.40
N LEU A 281 -13.10 -28.36 18.76
CA LEU A 281 -13.59 -29.14 17.62
C LEU A 281 -14.23 -30.47 18.07
N ASP A 282 -14.04 -30.87 19.32
CA ASP A 282 -14.59 -32.11 19.86
C ASP A 282 -16.12 -32.08 19.84
N GLY A 283 -16.72 -33.06 19.15
CA GLY A 283 -18.18 -33.19 19.07
C GLY A 283 -18.86 -32.29 18.04
N ILE A 284 -18.10 -31.61 17.16
CA ILE A 284 -18.69 -30.85 16.04
C ILE A 284 -19.51 -31.78 15.15
N ALA A 285 -20.83 -31.65 15.23
CA ALA A 285 -21.75 -32.52 14.50
C ALA A 285 -22.05 -31.95 13.12
N LEU A 286 -22.12 -32.84 12.14
CA LEU A 286 -22.62 -32.50 10.82
C LEU A 286 -24.12 -32.17 10.92
N PRO A 287 -24.58 -31.05 10.34
CA PRO A 287 -26.02 -30.77 10.25
C PRO A 287 -26.74 -31.87 9.46
N ASP A 288 -27.99 -32.15 9.83
CA ASP A 288 -28.82 -33.16 9.19
C ASP A 288 -28.97 -32.90 7.68
N ASP A 289 -28.72 -33.95 6.89
CA ASP A 289 -28.75 -33.87 5.43
C ASP A 289 -30.16 -34.16 4.90
N ALA A 290 -31.14 -33.37 5.31
CA ALA A 290 -32.45 -33.43 4.68
C ALA A 290 -32.30 -32.97 3.21
N ALA A 291 -32.40 -33.93 2.29
CA ALA A 291 -32.46 -33.69 0.87
C ALA A 291 -33.79 -32.99 0.54
N VAL A 292 -33.77 -31.66 0.55
CA VAL A 292 -34.86 -30.86 -0.01
C VAL A 292 -34.61 -30.78 -1.52
N GLU A 293 -35.60 -31.16 -2.33
CA GLU A 293 -35.57 -30.89 -3.77
C GLU A 293 -35.54 -29.38 -3.98
N ARG A 294 -34.52 -28.89 -4.69
CA ARG A 294 -34.27 -27.46 -4.90
C ARG A 294 -34.34 -27.15 -6.39
N GLU A 295 -34.88 -25.98 -6.72
CA GLU A 295 -34.87 -25.48 -8.08
C GLU A 295 -33.46 -24.97 -8.41
N ALA A 296 -32.63 -25.86 -8.94
CA ALA A 296 -31.27 -25.54 -9.35
C ALA A 296 -31.30 -24.85 -10.72
N ALA A 297 -30.73 -23.65 -10.81
CA ALA A 297 -30.62 -22.91 -12.05
C ALA A 297 -29.16 -22.75 -12.46
N ALA A 298 -28.89 -22.81 -13.76
CA ALA A 298 -27.60 -22.39 -14.28
C ALA A 298 -27.49 -20.86 -14.12
N PRO A 299 -26.53 -20.34 -13.33
CA PRO A 299 -26.41 -18.91 -13.14
C PRO A 299 -25.98 -18.24 -14.44
N VAL A 300 -26.44 -17.01 -14.67
CA VAL A 300 -25.94 -16.22 -15.80
C VAL A 300 -24.52 -15.79 -15.51
N ARG A 301 -23.62 -16.09 -16.44
CA ARG A 301 -22.19 -15.79 -16.33
C ARG A 301 -21.86 -14.51 -17.09
N SER A 302 -20.90 -13.76 -16.56
CA SER A 302 -20.34 -12.62 -17.28
C SER A 302 -19.37 -13.09 -18.37
N LEU A 303 -19.11 -12.20 -19.33
CA LEU A 303 -18.04 -12.39 -20.32
C LEU A 303 -16.66 -12.52 -19.65
N LEU A 304 -16.43 -11.85 -18.51
CA LEU A 304 -15.16 -11.87 -17.80
C LEU A 304 -14.89 -13.21 -17.09
N GLN A 305 -15.94 -13.91 -16.63
CA GLN A 305 -15.79 -15.24 -16.02
C GLN A 305 -15.34 -16.31 -17.01
N ASP A 306 -15.71 -16.15 -18.29
CA ASP A 306 -15.39 -17.09 -19.36
C ASP A 306 -14.21 -16.65 -20.22
N ALA A 307 -13.80 -15.38 -20.15
CA ALA A 307 -12.65 -14.86 -20.87
C ALA A 307 -11.32 -15.42 -20.30
N PRO A 308 -10.51 -16.14 -21.10
CA PRO A 308 -9.15 -16.46 -20.70
C PRO A 308 -8.29 -15.19 -20.68
N LEU A 309 -7.10 -15.28 -20.09
CA LEU A 309 -6.10 -14.23 -20.24
C LEU A 309 -5.61 -14.19 -21.69
N LEU A 310 -5.32 -13.00 -22.22
CA LEU A 310 -4.69 -12.88 -23.53
C LEU A 310 -3.29 -13.50 -23.47
N GLU A 311 -3.04 -14.45 -24.37
CA GLU A 311 -1.72 -15.03 -24.55
C GLU A 311 -0.80 -14.03 -25.25
N VAL A 312 0.38 -13.82 -24.67
CA VAL A 312 1.39 -12.90 -25.21
C VAL A 312 2.73 -13.59 -25.35
N GLU A 313 3.47 -13.19 -26.39
CA GLU A 313 4.82 -13.63 -26.67
C GLU A 313 5.84 -12.78 -25.90
N THR A 314 6.95 -13.40 -25.50
CA THR A 314 8.11 -12.66 -25.01
C THR A 314 8.74 -11.87 -26.16
N LEU A 315 9.08 -10.60 -25.93
CA LEU A 315 9.81 -9.82 -26.92
C LEU A 315 11.20 -10.40 -27.13
N ASP A 316 11.54 -10.74 -28.37
CA ASP A 316 12.87 -11.22 -28.72
C ASP A 316 13.91 -10.08 -28.71
N LYS A 317 15.20 -10.44 -28.83
CA LYS A 317 16.29 -9.45 -28.83
C LYS A 317 16.16 -8.43 -29.97
N LYS A 318 15.60 -8.80 -31.12
CA LYS A 318 15.44 -7.91 -32.28
C LYS A 318 14.30 -6.92 -32.05
N ALA A 319 13.17 -7.39 -31.52
CA ALA A 319 12.03 -6.57 -31.12
C ALA A 319 12.45 -5.56 -30.04
N ILE A 320 13.17 -6.01 -29.02
CA ILE A 320 13.71 -5.13 -27.96
C ILE A 320 14.67 -4.09 -28.55
N ALA A 321 15.60 -4.48 -29.43
CA ALA A 321 16.53 -3.53 -30.05
C ALA A 321 15.84 -2.52 -30.97
N ARG A 322 14.73 -2.92 -31.62
CA ARG A 322 13.91 -2.05 -32.47
C ARG A 322 13.11 -1.04 -31.64
N LEU A 323 12.46 -1.50 -30.58
CA LEU A 323 11.64 -0.66 -29.71
C LEU A 323 12.50 0.27 -28.83
N TYR A 324 13.64 -0.23 -28.36
CA TYR A 324 14.50 0.45 -27.39
C TYR A 324 15.96 0.38 -27.86
N PRO A 325 16.35 1.20 -28.85
CA PRO A 325 17.72 1.19 -29.38
C PRO A 325 18.75 1.64 -28.33
N GLU A 326 18.36 2.57 -27.45
CA GLU A 326 19.16 3.07 -26.34
C GLU A 326 18.61 2.54 -25.02
N ARG A 327 19.42 1.79 -24.28
CA ARG A 327 19.06 1.23 -22.97
C ARG A 327 20.22 1.43 -22.00
N SER A 328 19.88 1.61 -20.74
CA SER A 328 20.85 1.73 -19.65
C SER A 328 20.40 0.90 -18.45
N LEU A 329 21.36 0.57 -17.59
CA LEU A 329 21.12 -0.12 -16.31
C LEU A 329 20.30 -1.42 -16.48
N GLU A 330 20.63 -2.22 -17.51
CA GLU A 330 19.94 -3.49 -17.80
C GLU A 330 20.02 -4.45 -16.59
N GLU A 331 18.87 -4.94 -16.12
CA GLU A 331 18.78 -6.01 -15.13
C GLU A 331 18.58 -7.35 -15.82
N ARG A 332 19.38 -8.34 -15.43
CA ARG A 332 19.31 -9.69 -15.98
C ARG A 332 19.20 -10.72 -14.86
N GLY A 333 18.31 -11.69 -15.02
CA GLY A 333 18.17 -12.86 -14.14
C GLY A 333 18.26 -14.13 -14.97
N HIS A 334 19.10 -15.08 -14.57
CA HIS A 334 19.35 -16.33 -15.31
C HIS A 334 19.65 -16.11 -16.82
N GLY A 335 20.38 -15.04 -17.15
CA GLY A 335 20.74 -14.68 -18.53
C GLY A 335 19.64 -13.96 -19.34
N LYS A 336 18.40 -13.89 -18.84
CA LYS A 336 17.29 -13.17 -19.47
C LYS A 336 17.28 -11.70 -19.07
N LEU A 337 16.93 -10.81 -19.99
CA LEU A 337 16.69 -9.40 -19.69
C LEU A 337 15.35 -9.27 -18.96
N LEU A 338 15.34 -8.54 -17.85
CA LEU A 338 14.17 -8.39 -16.97
C LEU A 338 13.63 -6.95 -16.97
N SER A 339 14.52 -5.96 -16.87
CA SER A 339 14.16 -4.55 -16.96
C SER A 339 15.33 -3.69 -17.40
N PHE A 340 15.05 -2.45 -17.80
CA PHE A 340 16.06 -1.45 -18.15
C PHE A 340 15.46 -0.05 -18.14
N PHE A 341 16.30 0.97 -18.23
CA PHE A 341 15.89 2.36 -18.36
C PHE A 341 16.19 2.90 -19.76
N VAL A 342 15.33 3.79 -20.25
CA VAL A 342 15.50 4.47 -21.53
C VAL A 342 15.42 6.00 -21.36
N PRO A 343 16.11 6.78 -22.21
CA PRO A 343 16.05 8.25 -22.14
C PRO A 343 14.65 8.80 -22.44
N ASP A 344 14.28 9.89 -21.77
CA ASP A 344 13.06 10.67 -22.06
C ASP A 344 13.36 12.17 -21.92
N GLY A 345 14.01 12.72 -22.95
CA GLY A 345 14.52 14.08 -22.94
C GLY A 345 15.54 14.33 -21.82
N ALA A 346 15.11 15.03 -20.76
CA ALA A 346 15.92 15.30 -19.56
C ALA A 346 15.76 14.24 -18.46
N LEU A 347 14.75 13.40 -18.60
CA LEU A 347 14.25 12.43 -17.64
C LEU A 347 14.54 11.03 -18.18
N ASN A 348 13.88 10.02 -17.63
CA ASN A 348 14.00 8.64 -18.07
C ASN A 348 12.70 7.88 -17.83
N ARG A 349 12.57 6.75 -18.52
CA ARG A 349 11.46 5.79 -18.37
C ARG A 349 12.01 4.46 -17.91
N HIS A 350 11.20 3.72 -17.16
CA HIS A 350 11.53 2.36 -16.74
C HIS A 350 10.69 1.36 -17.56
N VAL A 351 11.36 0.38 -18.19
CA VAL A 351 10.72 -0.69 -18.95
C VAL A 351 10.86 -2.01 -18.18
N VAL A 352 9.74 -2.65 -17.88
CA VAL A 352 9.64 -3.99 -17.25
C VAL A 352 9.22 -5.00 -18.31
N LEU A 353 9.90 -6.15 -18.38
CA LEU A 353 9.48 -7.27 -19.22
C LEU A 353 8.67 -8.28 -18.42
N ARG A 354 7.78 -9.01 -19.11
CA ARG A 354 6.86 -10.01 -18.52
C ARG A 354 7.51 -10.92 -17.48
N ASP A 355 8.66 -11.49 -17.82
CA ASP A 355 9.35 -12.47 -16.98
C ASP A 355 9.72 -11.90 -15.60
N LYS A 356 9.91 -10.59 -15.48
CA LYS A 356 10.17 -9.95 -14.18
C LYS A 356 8.92 -9.86 -13.32
N GLU A 357 7.79 -9.45 -13.90
CA GLU A 357 6.51 -9.34 -13.18
C GLU A 357 6.07 -10.67 -12.57
N LEU A 358 6.30 -11.77 -13.29
CA LEU A 358 5.97 -13.11 -12.81
C LEU A 358 6.90 -13.63 -11.70
N ALA A 359 8.05 -12.97 -11.49
CA ALA A 359 9.07 -13.40 -10.53
C ALA A 359 9.11 -12.56 -9.25
N VAL A 360 8.46 -11.39 -9.22
CA VAL A 360 8.44 -10.51 -8.04
C VAL A 360 7.25 -10.83 -7.14
N ALA A 361 7.43 -10.65 -5.82
CA ALA A 361 6.35 -10.79 -4.85
C ALA A 361 5.34 -9.63 -4.93
N ARG A 362 5.84 -8.41 -5.19
CA ARG A 362 5.03 -7.19 -5.31
C ARG A 362 4.93 -6.77 -6.77
N ARG A 363 3.73 -6.79 -7.31
CA ARG A 363 3.40 -6.41 -8.70
C ARG A 363 3.92 -5.01 -9.08
N HIS A 364 4.39 -4.82 -10.31
CA HIS A 364 4.84 -3.49 -10.78
C HIS A 364 3.66 -2.54 -10.99
N GLY A 365 3.80 -1.29 -10.54
CA GLY A 365 2.78 -0.25 -10.69
C GLY A 365 3.33 1.16 -10.68
N ALA A 366 2.53 2.12 -11.13
CA ALA A 366 2.85 3.54 -11.16
C ALA A 366 1.62 4.35 -10.75
N ILE A 367 1.83 5.42 -9.99
CA ILE A 367 0.83 6.45 -9.79
C ILE A 367 1.10 7.53 -10.83
N VAL A 368 0.09 7.97 -11.56
CA VAL A 368 0.19 9.12 -12.48
C VAL A 368 -0.70 10.24 -11.97
N ARG A 369 -0.28 11.49 -12.16
CA ARG A 369 -1.03 12.68 -11.72
C ARG A 369 -1.03 13.80 -12.76
N SER A 370 -2.10 14.60 -12.75
CA SER A 370 -2.33 15.67 -13.73
C SER A 370 -2.09 17.08 -13.19
N GLY A 371 -1.80 18.06 -14.05
CA GLY A 371 -1.52 19.44 -13.65
C GLY A 371 -0.10 19.65 -13.09
N GLN A 372 0.18 20.85 -12.59
CA GLN A 372 1.53 21.31 -12.21
C GLN A 372 1.68 21.70 -10.74
N ASN A 373 0.69 21.38 -9.90
CA ASN A 373 0.77 21.68 -8.48
C ASN A 373 1.69 20.67 -7.76
N MET A 374 2.36 21.13 -6.71
CA MET A 374 3.13 20.28 -5.80
C MET A 374 2.40 20.04 -4.47
N LEU A 375 1.34 20.80 -4.21
CA LEU A 375 0.53 20.70 -3.00
C LEU A 375 -0.81 20.04 -3.31
N LEU A 376 -1.54 19.65 -2.26
CA LEU A 376 -2.89 19.13 -2.38
C LEU A 376 -3.83 20.25 -2.85
N ASP A 377 -4.70 19.93 -3.80
CA ASP A 377 -5.77 20.80 -4.30
C ASP A 377 -6.98 19.97 -4.76
N ASP A 378 -8.01 20.64 -5.26
CA ASP A 378 -9.25 20.02 -5.75
C ASP A 378 -9.27 19.79 -7.27
N ALA A 379 -8.13 19.97 -7.94
CA ALA A 379 -8.04 19.92 -9.41
C ALA A 379 -7.10 18.81 -9.93
N THR A 380 -6.22 18.30 -9.08
CA THR A 380 -5.25 17.28 -9.46
C THR A 380 -5.96 15.94 -9.63
N LEU A 381 -5.98 15.44 -10.88
CA LEU A 381 -6.36 14.06 -11.14
C LEU A 381 -5.19 13.14 -10.78
N ALA A 382 -5.46 11.99 -10.17
CA ALA A 382 -4.50 10.90 -10.01
C ALA A 382 -5.15 9.55 -10.30
N ALA A 383 -4.33 8.59 -10.73
CA ALA A 383 -4.74 7.19 -10.90
C ALA A 383 -3.54 6.26 -10.69
N THR A 384 -3.80 5.04 -10.25
CA THR A 384 -2.81 3.97 -10.12
C THR A 384 -2.90 2.99 -11.29
N CYS A 385 -1.83 2.86 -12.05
CA CYS A 385 -1.68 1.91 -13.16
C CYS A 385 -0.88 0.68 -12.70
N TRP A 386 -1.28 -0.53 -13.12
CA TRP A 386 -0.54 -1.76 -12.81
C TRP A 386 -0.18 -2.53 -14.07
N MET A 387 0.99 -3.17 -14.06
CA MET A 387 1.45 -4.01 -15.16
C MET A 387 0.47 -5.16 -15.47
N GLN A 388 -0.28 -5.64 -14.49
CA GLN A 388 -1.24 -6.75 -14.59
C GLN A 388 -2.55 -6.41 -15.33
N GLY A 389 -2.50 -5.48 -16.29
CA GLY A 389 -3.65 -5.07 -17.09
C GLY A 389 -4.71 -4.30 -16.28
N ILE A 390 -4.25 -3.42 -15.37
CA ILE A 390 -5.10 -2.45 -14.67
C ILE A 390 -4.69 -1.08 -15.18
N PHE A 391 -5.50 -0.52 -16.08
CA PHE A 391 -5.13 0.69 -16.82
C PHE A 391 -5.39 1.97 -16.03
N ALA A 392 -6.25 1.90 -15.00
CA ALA A 392 -6.38 2.88 -13.94
C ALA A 392 -7.23 2.33 -12.78
N ALA A 393 -6.65 2.19 -11.60
CA ALA A 393 -7.34 1.99 -10.33
C ALA A 393 -7.30 3.30 -9.53
N GLN A 394 -8.26 3.47 -8.61
CA GLN A 394 -8.31 4.64 -7.73
C GLN A 394 -8.19 5.97 -8.49
N LEU A 395 -8.94 6.13 -9.59
CA LEU A 395 -8.95 7.40 -10.31
C LEU A 395 -9.72 8.43 -9.49
N THR A 396 -9.06 9.54 -9.12
CA THR A 396 -9.61 10.62 -8.28
C THR A 396 -9.22 11.98 -8.82
N ILE A 397 -10.03 13.02 -8.59
CA ILE A 397 -9.70 14.44 -8.70
C ILE A 397 -9.79 15.04 -7.30
N GLY A 398 -8.67 15.57 -6.79
CA GLY A 398 -8.55 16.06 -5.43
C GLY A 398 -8.44 14.93 -4.40
N ASN A 399 -9.42 14.80 -3.51
CA ASN A 399 -9.34 13.88 -2.38
C ASN A 399 -9.23 12.39 -2.81
N THR A 400 -8.11 11.74 -2.48
CA THR A 400 -7.81 10.37 -2.95
C THR A 400 -8.62 9.26 -2.25
N SER A 401 -9.33 9.60 -1.17
CA SER A 401 -10.17 8.66 -0.41
C SER A 401 -11.64 8.76 -0.80
N PHE A 402 -12.19 9.97 -1.02
CA PHE A 402 -13.63 10.15 -1.24
C PHE A 402 -14.02 10.36 -2.69
N HIS A 403 -13.18 10.99 -3.51
CA HIS A 403 -13.55 11.37 -4.88
C HIS A 403 -13.23 10.27 -5.90
N LYS A 404 -13.32 9.00 -5.50
CA LYS A 404 -12.94 7.86 -6.36
C LYS A 404 -14.00 7.62 -7.43
N LEU A 405 -13.60 7.79 -8.69
CA LEU A 405 -14.36 7.30 -9.84
C LEU A 405 -14.22 5.79 -9.95
N PHE A 406 -12.99 5.28 -10.06
CA PHE A 406 -12.71 3.85 -10.21
C PHE A 406 -12.21 3.21 -8.90
N SER A 407 -12.58 1.95 -8.70
CA SER A 407 -12.19 1.15 -7.52
C SER A 407 -10.67 0.97 -7.39
N VAL A 408 -10.25 0.71 -6.16
CA VAL A 408 -8.87 0.32 -5.84
C VAL A 408 -8.62 -1.13 -6.28
N SER A 409 -7.35 -1.50 -6.50
CA SER A 409 -7.00 -2.91 -6.72
C SER A 409 -6.55 -3.57 -5.42
N ARG A 410 -7.46 -4.34 -4.81
CA ARG A 410 -7.36 -4.85 -3.43
C ARG A 410 -6.35 -5.98 -3.26
N ASP A 411 -6.45 -7.04 -4.07
CA ASP A 411 -5.53 -8.17 -4.00
C ASP A 411 -4.24 -7.91 -4.82
N PRO A 412 -3.05 -8.30 -4.34
CA PRO A 412 -1.77 -8.02 -5.02
C PRO A 412 -1.47 -8.95 -6.21
N TYR A 413 -2.26 -10.02 -6.40
CA TYR A 413 -1.97 -11.09 -7.37
C TYR A 413 -2.92 -11.12 -8.57
N ASN A 414 -3.81 -10.12 -8.68
CA ASN A 414 -4.81 -10.01 -9.75
C ASN A 414 -5.75 -11.22 -9.83
N LEU A 415 -6.23 -11.69 -8.68
CA LEU A 415 -7.20 -12.78 -8.54
C LEU A 415 -8.63 -12.31 -8.80
N THR A 416 -9.00 -11.12 -8.31
CA THR A 416 -10.38 -10.61 -8.40
C THR A 416 -10.71 -9.90 -9.71
N ARG A 417 -9.74 -9.41 -10.49
CA ARG A 417 -9.84 -8.97 -11.92
C ARG A 417 -10.93 -7.99 -12.36
N ALA A 418 -11.84 -7.56 -11.51
CA ALA A 418 -12.87 -6.57 -11.83
C ALA A 418 -12.46 -5.14 -11.42
N SER A 419 -11.43 -4.99 -10.59
CA SER A 419 -11.02 -3.69 -10.04
C SER A 419 -10.49 -2.72 -11.09
N GLY A 420 -10.77 -1.43 -10.90
CA GLY A 420 -10.28 -0.34 -11.75
C GLY A 420 -10.85 -0.39 -13.17
N LEU A 421 -10.12 0.22 -14.11
CA LEU A 421 -10.33 0.18 -15.55
C LEU A 421 -9.58 -1.02 -16.17
N ARG A 422 -10.31 -1.84 -16.92
CA ARG A 422 -9.90 -3.09 -17.54
C ARG A 422 -10.26 -3.11 -19.01
N ILE A 423 -9.60 -3.97 -19.77
CA ILE A 423 -9.81 -4.11 -21.21
C ILE A 423 -9.78 -5.60 -21.56
N MET A 424 -10.83 -6.07 -22.24
CA MET A 424 -10.79 -7.32 -22.99
C MET A 424 -10.59 -7.00 -24.48
N ALA A 425 -9.87 -7.86 -25.18
CA ALA A 425 -9.69 -7.81 -26.62
C ALA A 425 -10.26 -9.08 -27.26
N ASP A 426 -10.93 -8.93 -28.39
CA ASP A 426 -11.25 -10.04 -29.29
C ASP A 426 -10.30 -9.94 -30.49
N VAL A 427 -9.39 -10.90 -30.55
CA VAL A 427 -8.34 -11.06 -31.56
C VAL A 427 -8.74 -12.08 -32.65
N GLY A 428 -10.01 -12.50 -32.68
CA GLY A 428 -10.53 -13.54 -33.57
C GLY A 428 -10.82 -14.87 -32.88
N ALA A 429 -10.58 -14.97 -31.57
CA ALA A 429 -10.80 -16.15 -30.73
C ALA A 429 -11.83 -15.93 -29.63
N GLY A 430 -12.62 -14.84 -29.69
CA GLY A 430 -13.50 -14.40 -28.61
C GLY A 430 -12.79 -13.46 -27.64
N TRP A 431 -13.51 -13.02 -26.61
CA TRP A 431 -13.00 -12.07 -25.62
C TRP A 431 -11.91 -12.69 -24.75
N GLN A 432 -10.77 -12.01 -24.65
CA GLN A 432 -9.66 -12.36 -23.77
C GLN A 432 -9.26 -11.14 -22.94
N LEU A 433 -8.99 -11.32 -21.64
CA LEU A 433 -8.60 -10.24 -20.74
C LEU A 433 -7.15 -9.83 -20.97
N LEU A 434 -6.90 -8.54 -21.20
CA LEU A 434 -5.55 -7.99 -21.18
C LEU A 434 -5.03 -8.01 -19.73
N ALA A 435 -4.03 -8.85 -19.46
CA ALA A 435 -3.38 -8.99 -18.14
C ALA A 435 -1.91 -8.55 -18.20
N VAL A 436 -0.95 -9.43 -17.87
CA VAL A 436 0.48 -9.08 -17.91
C VAL A 436 0.96 -8.97 -19.38
N PRO A 437 1.44 -7.80 -19.84
CA PRO A 437 1.90 -7.58 -21.21
C PRO A 437 3.29 -8.17 -21.44
N SER A 438 3.75 -8.17 -22.70
CA SER A 438 5.12 -8.51 -23.06
C SER A 438 6.13 -7.50 -22.49
N ALA A 439 5.77 -6.21 -22.51
CA ALA A 439 6.51 -5.13 -21.86
C ALA A 439 5.57 -4.06 -21.27
N PHE A 440 6.02 -3.45 -20.17
CA PHE A 440 5.36 -2.34 -19.50
C PHE A 440 6.34 -1.18 -19.33
N GLU A 441 6.03 -0.04 -19.92
CA GLU A 441 6.80 1.18 -19.81
C GLU A 441 6.13 2.14 -18.81
N MET A 442 6.92 2.71 -17.91
CA MET A 442 6.48 3.72 -16.97
C MET A 442 7.26 5.01 -17.21
N GLY A 443 6.54 6.11 -17.42
CA GLY A 443 7.01 7.49 -17.27
C GLY A 443 6.53 8.10 -15.95
N LEU A 444 6.82 9.39 -15.73
CA LEU A 444 6.37 10.11 -14.52
C LEU A 444 4.91 10.59 -14.61
N SER A 445 4.32 10.59 -15.81
CA SER A 445 2.94 11.03 -16.06
C SER A 445 2.18 10.12 -17.03
N ASP A 446 2.76 8.98 -17.40
CA ASP A 446 2.15 8.07 -18.35
C ASP A 446 2.66 6.62 -18.19
N CYS A 447 1.90 5.69 -18.75
CA CYS A 447 2.19 4.27 -18.78
C CYS A 447 1.87 3.68 -20.16
N ARG A 448 2.62 2.66 -20.57
CA ARG A 448 2.37 1.94 -21.84
C ARG A 448 2.48 0.44 -21.65
N TRP A 449 1.48 -0.31 -22.11
CA TRP A 449 1.45 -1.77 -22.11
C TRP A 449 1.55 -2.26 -23.56
N ILE A 450 2.52 -3.15 -23.83
CA ILE A 450 2.75 -3.73 -25.15
C ILE A 450 2.46 -5.22 -25.09
N TYR A 451 1.37 -5.65 -25.73
CA TYR A 451 0.96 -7.04 -25.86
C TYR A 451 1.38 -7.54 -27.25
N GLN A 452 2.47 -8.29 -27.34
CA GLN A 452 2.88 -8.95 -28.57
C GLN A 452 2.11 -10.26 -28.72
N CYS A 453 1.28 -10.37 -29.74
CA CYS A 453 0.61 -11.60 -30.12
C CYS A 453 1.19 -12.12 -31.46
N PRO A 454 0.84 -13.35 -31.90
CA PRO A 454 1.38 -13.91 -33.14
C PRO A 454 1.06 -13.10 -34.41
N GLU A 455 -0.15 -12.53 -34.50
CA GLU A 455 -0.63 -11.84 -35.71
C GLU A 455 -0.73 -10.31 -35.58
N GLN A 456 -0.74 -9.79 -34.35
CA GLN A 456 -0.84 -8.36 -34.08
C GLN A 456 -0.15 -7.97 -32.78
N THR A 457 0.14 -6.68 -32.65
CA THR A 457 0.64 -6.07 -31.41
C THR A 457 -0.40 -5.06 -30.93
N ILE A 458 -0.93 -5.27 -29.73
CA ILE A 458 -1.86 -4.34 -29.08
C ILE A 458 -1.04 -3.46 -28.14
N ILE A 459 -1.19 -2.15 -28.27
CA ILE A 459 -0.50 -1.17 -27.46
C ILE A 459 -1.55 -0.29 -26.77
N VAL A 460 -1.51 -0.27 -25.45
CA VAL A 460 -2.34 0.63 -24.64
C VAL A 460 -1.44 1.67 -24.02
N THR A 461 -1.75 2.95 -24.21
CA THR A 461 -1.07 4.08 -23.56
C THR A 461 -2.06 4.78 -22.65
N ALA A 462 -1.65 5.15 -21.45
CA ALA A 462 -2.42 5.96 -20.50
C ALA A 462 -1.61 7.20 -20.14
N VAL A 463 -2.15 8.40 -20.35
CA VAL A 463 -1.46 9.69 -20.15
C VAL A 463 -2.26 10.58 -19.22
N ALA A 464 -1.64 11.07 -18.14
CA ALA A 464 -2.19 12.15 -17.32
C ALA A 464 -1.72 13.52 -17.86
N SER A 465 -2.66 14.45 -18.04
CA SER A 465 -2.36 15.78 -18.59
C SER A 465 -1.47 16.58 -17.65
N GLY A 466 -0.41 17.21 -18.13
CA GLY A 466 0.37 18.13 -17.32
C GLY A 466 -0.33 19.48 -17.03
N GLU A 467 -1.55 19.69 -17.51
CA GLU A 467 -2.30 20.95 -17.34
C GLU A 467 -3.71 20.71 -16.80
N ASP A 468 -4.51 19.92 -17.51
CA ASP A 468 -5.93 19.73 -17.20
C ASP A 468 -6.15 18.63 -16.14
N ALA A 469 -7.30 18.64 -15.47
CA ALA A 469 -7.81 17.54 -14.66
C ALA A 469 -8.27 16.37 -15.55
N ALA A 470 -7.32 15.75 -16.27
CA ALA A 470 -7.60 14.83 -17.36
C ALA A 470 -6.61 13.65 -17.44
N MET A 471 -7.14 12.49 -17.82
CA MET A 471 -6.38 11.29 -18.18
C MET A 471 -6.95 10.67 -19.45
N GLN A 472 -6.09 10.36 -20.42
CA GLN A 472 -6.46 9.80 -21.71
C GLN A 472 -5.87 8.40 -21.88
N TRP A 473 -6.65 7.49 -22.47
CA TRP A 473 -6.20 6.17 -22.91
C TRP A 473 -6.27 6.08 -24.43
N SER A 474 -5.16 5.66 -25.03
CA SER A 474 -5.02 5.45 -26.47
C SER A 474 -4.66 3.98 -26.70
N LEU A 475 -5.53 3.26 -27.41
CA LEU A 475 -5.28 1.90 -27.87
C LEU A 475 -4.88 1.97 -29.34
N SER A 476 -3.81 1.28 -29.70
CA SER A 476 -3.39 1.09 -31.08
C SER A 476 -3.08 -0.37 -31.36
N VAL A 477 -3.33 -0.80 -32.60
CA VAL A 477 -3.08 -2.17 -33.06
C VAL A 477 -2.22 -2.13 -34.31
N GLU A 478 -1.07 -2.76 -34.24
CA GLU A 478 -0.25 -3.09 -35.40
C GLU A 478 -0.62 -4.49 -35.89
N GLY A 479 -1.05 -4.64 -37.14
CA GLY A 479 -1.52 -5.93 -37.67
C GLY A 479 -3.02 -5.92 -37.96
N LYS A 480 -3.74 -7.00 -37.63
CA LYS A 480 -5.19 -7.09 -37.87
C LYS A 480 -5.98 -6.26 -36.84
N PRO A 481 -7.02 -5.53 -37.26
CA PRO A 481 -7.91 -4.81 -36.35
C PRO A 481 -8.52 -5.71 -35.27
N CYS A 482 -8.59 -5.20 -34.04
CA CYS A 482 -9.18 -5.91 -32.91
C CYS A 482 -10.49 -5.24 -32.49
N ARG A 483 -11.34 -5.98 -31.77
CA ARG A 483 -12.41 -5.37 -30.98
C ARG A 483 -11.96 -5.26 -29.53
N PHE A 484 -12.41 -4.21 -28.85
CA PHE A 484 -12.14 -3.95 -27.45
C PHE A 484 -13.44 -3.85 -26.66
N LEU A 485 -13.42 -4.40 -25.45
CA LEU A 485 -14.43 -4.18 -24.43
C LEU A 485 -13.72 -3.58 -23.21
N VAL A 486 -13.80 -2.26 -23.11
CA VAL A 486 -13.24 -1.48 -22.00
C VAL A 486 -14.30 -1.40 -20.91
N PHE A 487 -13.94 -1.62 -19.66
CA PHE A 487 -14.87 -1.51 -18.55
C PHE A 487 -14.20 -1.02 -17.28
N GLY A 488 -14.94 -0.24 -16.48
CA GLY A 488 -14.47 0.32 -15.22
C GLY A 488 -15.41 -0.03 -14.08
N HIS A 489 -14.86 -0.53 -12.97
CA HIS A 489 -15.62 -0.70 -11.73
C HIS A 489 -15.71 0.65 -10.99
N VAL A 490 -16.92 1.20 -10.99
CA VAL A 490 -17.24 2.54 -10.52
C VAL A 490 -17.53 2.54 -9.02
N VAL A 491 -17.06 3.57 -8.30
CA VAL A 491 -17.28 3.74 -6.86
C VAL A 491 -18.17 4.94 -6.56
N LEU A 492 -17.80 6.11 -7.09
CA LEU A 492 -18.45 7.41 -6.79
C LEU A 492 -18.58 7.71 -5.28
N GLY A 493 -17.53 7.37 -4.52
CA GLY A 493 -17.50 7.52 -3.07
C GLY A 493 -16.24 6.93 -2.42
N GLU A 494 -16.32 6.60 -1.13
CA GLU A 494 -15.19 6.06 -0.35
C GLU A 494 -14.92 4.58 -0.58
N ARG A 495 -15.96 3.74 -0.65
CA ARG A 495 -15.81 2.29 -0.83
C ARG A 495 -16.86 1.80 -1.80
N GLU A 496 -16.58 0.66 -2.44
CA GLU A 496 -17.51 0.03 -3.37
C GLU A 496 -18.85 -0.24 -2.64
N TYR A 497 -19.95 0.15 -3.28
CA TYR A 497 -21.32 -0.04 -2.81
C TYR A 497 -21.73 0.73 -1.54
N ASP A 498 -20.96 1.75 -1.11
CA ASP A 498 -21.33 2.61 0.03
C ASP A 498 -22.19 3.82 -0.35
N ALA A 499 -22.10 4.30 -1.61
CA ALA A 499 -22.75 5.53 -2.06
C ALA A 499 -23.55 5.31 -3.36
N GLY A 500 -24.70 5.98 -3.48
CA GLY A 500 -25.55 5.95 -4.67
C GLY A 500 -25.23 7.09 -5.62
N GLY A 501 -24.06 7.07 -6.27
CA GLY A 501 -23.75 8.05 -7.33
C GLY A 501 -24.63 7.87 -8.57
N GLN A 502 -24.81 8.93 -9.36
CA GLN A 502 -25.59 8.91 -10.60
C GLN A 502 -24.66 8.83 -11.83
N ILE A 503 -25.00 7.97 -12.78
CA ILE A 503 -24.32 7.84 -14.07
C ILE A 503 -25.31 8.14 -15.20
N ASP A 504 -24.96 9.09 -16.07
CA ASP A 504 -25.77 9.47 -17.23
C ASP A 504 -25.06 9.14 -18.53
N PHE A 505 -25.71 8.37 -19.39
CA PHE A 505 -25.19 7.97 -20.69
C PHE A 505 -25.77 8.86 -21.79
N ASP A 506 -24.89 9.31 -22.69
CA ASP A 506 -25.23 9.90 -23.98
C ASP A 506 -24.68 8.99 -25.09
N PRO A 507 -25.44 7.95 -25.49
CA PRO A 507 -25.01 7.00 -26.52
C PRO A 507 -24.82 7.62 -27.90
N SER A 508 -25.37 8.83 -28.14
CA SER A 508 -25.28 9.53 -29.41
C SER A 508 -23.91 10.18 -29.60
N ARG A 509 -23.38 10.80 -28.54
CA ARG A 509 -22.03 11.40 -28.50
C ARG A 509 -20.97 10.45 -27.94
N LYS A 510 -21.37 9.25 -27.49
CA LYS A 510 -20.49 8.25 -26.87
C LYS A 510 -19.77 8.79 -25.62
N ARG A 511 -20.50 9.52 -24.76
CA ARG A 511 -19.99 10.09 -23.51
C ARG A 511 -20.82 9.68 -22.29
N VAL A 512 -20.20 9.73 -21.12
CA VAL A 512 -20.81 9.38 -19.83
C VAL A 512 -20.50 10.46 -18.80
N ALA A 513 -21.51 10.93 -18.06
CA ALA A 513 -21.33 11.79 -16.90
C ALA A 513 -21.43 10.97 -15.62
N PHE A 514 -20.60 11.29 -14.63
CA PHE A 514 -20.67 10.69 -13.30
C PHE A 514 -20.79 11.78 -12.24
N ARG A 515 -21.79 11.64 -11.36
CA ARG A 515 -22.07 12.57 -10.27
C ARG A 515 -22.11 11.83 -8.93
N PRO A 516 -21.49 12.37 -7.87
CA PRO A 516 -21.58 11.76 -6.56
C PRO A 516 -23.01 11.82 -6.01
N ASP A 517 -23.30 10.96 -5.03
CA ASP A 517 -24.58 10.98 -4.31
C ASP A 517 -24.72 12.34 -3.58
N PRO A 518 -25.74 13.17 -3.90
CA PRO A 518 -25.92 14.48 -3.26
C PRO A 518 -26.26 14.39 -1.77
N ALA A 519 -26.72 13.22 -1.30
CA ALA A 519 -26.98 12.95 0.12
C ALA A 519 -25.75 12.39 0.85
N TRP A 520 -24.67 12.07 0.15
CA TRP A 520 -23.44 11.54 0.74
C TRP A 520 -22.36 12.63 0.89
N LEU A 521 -21.32 12.33 1.66
CA LEU A 521 -20.28 13.29 2.09
C LEU A 521 -19.65 14.06 0.92
N TRP A 522 -19.37 13.40 -0.21
CA TRP A 522 -18.80 14.06 -1.38
C TRP A 522 -19.79 15.01 -2.07
N GLY A 523 -20.96 14.54 -2.49
CA GLY A 523 -21.94 15.39 -3.17
C GLY A 523 -22.47 16.54 -2.31
N GLY A 524 -22.54 16.35 -0.99
CA GLY A 524 -22.90 17.43 -0.06
C GLY A 524 -21.85 18.54 0.08
N ARG A 525 -20.55 18.23 -0.16
CA ARG A 525 -19.46 19.22 -0.10
C ARG A 525 -19.12 19.84 -1.45
N TYR A 526 -19.35 19.09 -2.53
CA TYR A 526 -19.06 19.48 -3.90
C TYR A 526 -20.28 19.22 -4.79
N PRO A 527 -21.32 20.08 -4.71
CA PRO A 527 -22.57 19.88 -5.46
C PRO A 527 -22.41 19.99 -6.98
N ASP A 528 -21.38 20.71 -7.43
CA ASP A 528 -21.05 20.90 -8.85
C ASP A 528 -20.02 19.87 -9.37
N ALA A 529 -19.66 18.87 -8.56
CA ALA A 529 -18.69 17.85 -8.96
C ALA A 529 -19.23 16.95 -10.08
N VAL A 530 -18.48 16.89 -11.19
CA VAL A 530 -18.81 16.02 -12.32
C VAL A 530 -17.53 15.46 -12.93
N TYR A 531 -17.53 14.15 -13.17
CA TYR A 531 -16.61 13.52 -14.12
C TYR A 531 -17.30 13.29 -15.46
N TRP A 532 -16.52 13.35 -16.52
CA TRP A 532 -16.91 12.97 -17.87
C TRP A 532 -15.96 11.91 -18.40
N LEU A 533 -16.50 10.82 -18.92
CA LEU A 533 -15.81 9.94 -19.87
C LEU A 533 -16.24 10.34 -21.27
N VAL A 534 -15.28 10.74 -22.10
CA VAL A 534 -15.48 11.17 -23.49
C VAL A 534 -14.58 10.39 -24.44
N SER A 535 -14.90 10.36 -25.73
CA SER A 535 -14.04 9.78 -26.76
C SER A 535 -13.80 10.76 -27.90
N SER A 536 -12.54 10.85 -28.35
CA SER A 536 -12.15 11.53 -29.58
C SER A 536 -12.25 10.64 -30.82
N THR A 537 -12.56 9.35 -30.63
CA THR A 537 -12.84 8.39 -31.71
C THR A 537 -14.23 7.75 -31.55
N PRO A 538 -15.31 8.55 -31.48
CA PRO A 538 -16.66 8.02 -31.22
C PRO A 538 -17.12 7.02 -32.28
N ASP A 539 -16.65 7.16 -33.54
CA ASP A 539 -16.98 6.26 -34.64
C ASP A 539 -16.41 4.84 -34.47
N ALA A 540 -15.31 4.70 -33.71
CA ALA A 540 -14.73 3.40 -33.36
C ALA A 540 -15.56 2.67 -32.30
N ILE A 541 -16.45 3.37 -31.60
CA ILE A 541 -17.28 2.82 -30.53
C ILE A 541 -18.62 2.35 -31.12
N ASP A 542 -18.88 1.06 -30.98
CA ASP A 542 -20.17 0.49 -31.32
C ASP A 542 -21.20 0.87 -30.25
N GLU A 543 -20.88 0.58 -28.98
CA GLU A 543 -21.81 0.70 -27.87
C GLU A 543 -21.11 1.23 -26.61
N ILE A 544 -21.85 2.04 -25.83
CA ILE A 544 -21.44 2.53 -24.51
C ILE A 544 -22.62 2.36 -23.56
N GLY A 545 -22.37 1.87 -22.35
CA GLY A 545 -23.41 1.44 -21.44
C GLY A 545 -22.87 1.01 -20.07
N GLY A 546 -23.73 0.33 -19.32
CA GLY A 546 -23.43 -0.22 -18.01
C GLY A 546 -22.94 -1.66 -18.08
N ASP A 547 -23.28 -2.43 -17.05
CA ASP A 547 -22.90 -3.82 -16.91
C ASP A 547 -23.55 -4.77 -17.94
N GLU A 548 -24.63 -4.36 -18.62
CA GLU A 548 -25.26 -5.17 -19.66
C GLU A 548 -24.30 -5.59 -20.78
N LEU A 549 -23.27 -4.76 -21.05
CA LEU A 549 -22.26 -5.05 -22.08
C LEU A 549 -21.26 -6.12 -21.63
N LEU A 550 -21.29 -6.51 -20.35
CA LEU A 550 -20.38 -7.45 -19.70
C LEU A 550 -21.03 -8.82 -19.50
N TYR A 551 -22.28 -9.01 -19.92
CA TYR A 551 -22.98 -10.28 -19.91
C TYR A 551 -23.30 -10.76 -21.32
N SER A 552 -23.32 -12.09 -21.51
CA SER A 552 -23.58 -12.69 -22.83
C SER A 552 -25.00 -12.47 -23.33
N ASP A 553 -25.96 -12.21 -22.44
CA ASP A 553 -27.37 -11.98 -22.78
C ASP A 553 -27.72 -10.51 -23.03
N GLY A 554 -26.76 -9.59 -22.80
CA GLY A 554 -26.98 -8.16 -23.02
C GLY A 554 -27.98 -7.52 -22.05
N LEU A 555 -28.27 -8.14 -20.90
CA LEU A 555 -29.21 -7.63 -19.91
C LEU A 555 -28.49 -6.91 -18.76
N ALA A 556 -29.01 -5.73 -18.39
CA ALA A 556 -28.52 -4.96 -17.25
C ALA A 556 -28.87 -5.66 -15.94
N ARG A 557 -27.97 -5.59 -14.96
CA ARG A 557 -28.14 -6.17 -13.63
C ARG A 557 -27.79 -5.17 -12.52
N ASP A 558 -27.86 -3.88 -12.88
CA ASP A 558 -27.58 -2.73 -12.03
C ASP A 558 -26.22 -2.80 -11.32
N GLY A 559 -25.24 -3.50 -11.90
CA GLY A 559 -23.88 -3.55 -11.39
C GLY A 559 -23.17 -2.20 -11.48
N ALA A 560 -22.21 -1.98 -10.58
CA ALA A 560 -21.42 -0.74 -10.50
C ALA A 560 -20.36 -0.62 -11.61
N PHE A 561 -20.74 -0.81 -12.88
CA PHE A 561 -19.81 -0.84 -14.01
C PHE A 561 -20.24 0.10 -15.13
N VAL A 562 -19.23 0.70 -15.75
CA VAL A 562 -19.35 1.38 -17.05
C VAL A 562 -18.57 0.58 -18.08
N ALA A 563 -19.08 0.48 -19.29
CA ALA A 563 -18.43 -0.26 -20.37
C ALA A 563 -18.56 0.44 -21.73
N LEU A 564 -17.56 0.22 -22.57
CA LEU A 564 -17.45 0.67 -23.95
C LEU A 564 -17.03 -0.52 -24.80
N ARG A 565 -17.77 -0.79 -25.87
CA ARG A 565 -17.47 -1.83 -26.84
C ARG A 565 -17.13 -1.21 -28.18
N SER A 566 -15.94 -1.52 -28.71
CA SER A 566 -15.50 -1.01 -30.00
C SER A 566 -15.97 -1.89 -31.18
N ARG A 567 -16.01 -1.29 -32.36
CA ARG A 567 -15.95 -1.99 -33.64
C ARG A 567 -14.54 -2.59 -33.83
N PRO A 568 -14.34 -3.52 -34.77
CA PRO A 568 -12.99 -3.88 -35.21
C PRO A 568 -12.26 -2.62 -35.66
N THR A 569 -11.18 -2.26 -34.96
CA THR A 569 -10.45 -1.01 -35.17
C THR A 569 -8.96 -1.20 -34.98
N GLN A 570 -8.18 -0.31 -35.60
CA GLN A 570 -6.74 -0.17 -35.36
C GLN A 570 -6.44 0.85 -34.25
N ALA A 571 -7.40 1.72 -33.93
CA ALA A 571 -7.21 2.77 -32.94
C ALA A 571 -8.52 3.07 -32.19
N LEU A 572 -8.40 3.33 -30.88
CA LEU A 572 -9.47 3.78 -30.01
C LEU A 572 -8.88 4.75 -28.98
N SER A 573 -9.48 5.92 -28.80
CA SER A 573 -9.07 6.89 -27.78
C SER A 573 -10.26 7.37 -26.95
N PHE A 574 -10.10 7.39 -25.63
CA PHE A 574 -11.07 7.93 -24.69
C PHE A 574 -10.36 8.57 -23.50
N ALA A 575 -11.04 9.50 -22.83
CA ALA A 575 -10.47 10.24 -21.72
C ALA A 575 -11.49 10.39 -20.58
N VAL A 576 -10.98 10.46 -19.36
CA VAL A 576 -11.72 10.92 -18.19
C VAL A 576 -11.23 12.32 -17.86
N VAL A 577 -12.18 13.25 -17.72
CA VAL A 577 -11.94 14.63 -17.29
C VAL A 577 -12.96 15.00 -16.21
N GLY A 578 -12.74 16.08 -15.48
CA GLY A 578 -13.75 16.56 -14.55
C GLY A 578 -13.35 17.81 -13.79
N SER A 579 -14.26 18.27 -12.95
CA SER A 579 -14.02 19.34 -11.98
C SER A 579 -14.82 19.03 -10.73
N MET A 580 -14.23 19.27 -9.56
CA MET A 580 -14.94 19.12 -8.28
C MET A 580 -15.77 20.36 -7.93
N THR A 581 -15.41 21.52 -8.46
CA THR A 581 -15.94 22.82 -7.99
C THR A 581 -16.72 23.60 -9.04
N ASP A 582 -16.66 23.20 -10.32
CA ASP A 582 -17.27 23.93 -11.43
C ASP A 582 -17.71 22.98 -12.56
N ALA A 583 -19.03 22.78 -12.67
CA ALA A 583 -19.61 21.91 -13.70
C ALA A 583 -19.46 22.45 -15.13
N GLU A 584 -19.37 23.78 -15.33
CA GLU A 584 -19.13 24.38 -16.64
C GLU A 584 -17.70 24.11 -17.10
N ASP A 585 -16.74 24.19 -16.18
CA ASP A 585 -15.35 23.82 -16.47
C ASP A 585 -15.21 22.33 -16.80
N ALA A 586 -15.92 21.46 -16.08
CA ALA A 586 -15.96 20.03 -16.40
C ALA A 586 -16.48 19.78 -17.83
N GLU A 587 -17.55 20.46 -18.26
CA GLU A 587 -18.09 20.34 -19.63
C GLU A 587 -17.14 20.94 -20.67
N ARG A 588 -16.46 22.06 -20.37
CA ARG A 588 -15.44 22.66 -21.24
C ARG A 588 -14.28 21.68 -21.48
N LEU A 589 -13.80 21.02 -20.43
CA LEU A 589 -12.79 19.97 -20.54
C LEU A 589 -13.31 18.78 -21.35
N ALA A 590 -14.55 18.36 -21.12
CA ALA A 590 -15.16 17.26 -21.88
C ALA A 590 -15.16 17.54 -23.39
N GLN A 591 -15.57 18.74 -23.80
CA GLN A 591 -15.56 19.17 -25.20
C GLN A 591 -14.15 19.24 -25.79
N ARG A 592 -13.16 19.71 -25.03
CA ARG A 592 -11.75 19.75 -25.45
C ARG A 592 -11.21 18.35 -25.76
N TYR A 593 -11.46 17.38 -24.89
CA TYR A 593 -10.95 16.01 -25.06
C TYR A 593 -11.77 15.20 -26.07
N GLU A 594 -13.06 15.50 -26.25
CA GLU A 594 -13.88 14.97 -27.35
C GLU A 594 -13.38 15.47 -28.73
N ALA A 595 -12.89 16.71 -28.82
CA ALA A 595 -12.27 17.22 -30.04
C ALA A 595 -10.88 16.60 -30.33
N GLY A 596 -10.29 15.92 -29.35
CA GLY A 596 -8.98 15.26 -29.45
C GLY A 596 -7.82 16.14 -28.97
N VAL A 597 -7.05 15.60 -28.02
CA VAL A 597 -5.77 16.17 -27.56
C VAL A 597 -4.69 15.11 -27.77
N SER A 598 -3.54 15.49 -28.34
CA SER A 598 -2.46 14.53 -28.55
C SER A 598 -1.73 14.21 -27.24
N ASP A 599 -1.20 13.00 -27.14
CA ASP A 599 -0.41 12.57 -25.98
C ASP A 599 0.80 13.50 -25.76
N GLU A 600 1.43 13.99 -26.84
CA GLU A 600 2.54 14.95 -26.74
C GLU A 600 2.10 16.29 -26.15
N ALA A 601 0.91 16.79 -26.51
CA ALA A 601 0.38 18.04 -25.96
C ALA A 601 0.06 17.91 -24.46
N MET A 602 -0.42 16.74 -24.03
CA MET A 602 -0.63 16.43 -22.61
C MET A 602 0.69 16.31 -21.85
N LEU A 603 1.71 15.69 -22.44
CA LEU A 603 3.00 15.40 -21.78
C LEU A 603 3.97 16.59 -21.76
N ALA A 604 3.91 17.52 -22.71
CA ALA A 604 4.81 18.68 -22.76
C ALA A 604 4.83 19.51 -21.44
N PRO A 605 3.69 19.93 -20.87
CA PRO A 605 3.67 20.62 -19.57
C PRO A 605 4.13 19.71 -18.42
N ALA A 606 3.79 18.41 -18.45
CA ALA A 606 4.21 17.45 -17.42
C ALA A 606 5.73 17.26 -17.40
N SER A 607 6.35 17.09 -18.57
CA SER A 607 7.80 16.99 -18.73
C SER A 607 8.52 18.24 -18.21
N THR A 608 7.96 19.42 -18.48
CA THR A 608 8.47 20.70 -17.96
C THR A 608 8.37 20.76 -16.44
N PHE A 609 7.23 20.35 -15.87
CA PHE A 609 7.01 20.28 -14.43
C PHE A 609 8.02 19.35 -13.74
N TRP A 610 8.17 18.11 -14.22
CA TRP A 610 9.07 17.14 -13.60
C TRP A 610 10.54 17.52 -13.75
N ARG A 611 10.94 18.07 -14.90
CA ARG A 611 12.27 18.68 -15.07
C ARG A 611 12.50 19.78 -14.04
N ASN A 612 11.52 20.66 -13.83
CA ASN A 612 11.62 21.73 -12.83
C ASN A 612 11.62 21.22 -11.39
N ALA A 613 10.91 20.12 -11.10
CA ALA A 613 10.86 19.50 -9.78
C ALA A 613 12.26 19.08 -9.29
N VAL A 614 13.10 18.57 -10.19
CA VAL A 614 14.52 18.24 -9.91
C VAL A 614 15.50 19.30 -10.41
N ARG A 615 15.03 20.53 -10.68
CA ARG A 615 15.87 21.66 -11.13
C ARG A 615 16.69 21.39 -12.40
N GLY A 616 16.20 20.52 -13.27
CA GLY A 616 16.87 20.08 -14.49
C GLY A 616 18.22 19.41 -14.22
N MET A 617 18.40 18.86 -13.02
CA MET A 617 19.64 18.24 -12.61
C MET A 617 19.91 17.00 -13.46
N ARG A 618 21.12 16.94 -14.05
CA ARG A 618 21.62 15.80 -14.82
C ARG A 618 23.03 15.48 -14.39
N ILE A 619 23.30 14.20 -14.22
CA ILE A 619 24.59 13.67 -13.81
C ILE A 619 25.03 12.68 -14.88
N ASP A 620 26.06 13.05 -15.64
CA ASP A 620 26.64 12.16 -16.65
C ASP A 620 27.80 11.39 -16.01
N SER A 621 27.73 10.06 -16.02
CA SER A 621 28.77 9.20 -15.44
C SER A 621 28.86 7.86 -16.15
N ALA A 622 30.10 7.39 -16.35
CA ALA A 622 30.37 6.02 -16.80
C ALA A 622 30.26 4.99 -15.66
N SER A 623 30.20 5.43 -14.40
CA SER A 623 30.04 4.55 -13.25
C SER A 623 28.59 4.05 -13.14
N PRO A 624 28.33 2.73 -13.21
CA PRO A 624 26.97 2.19 -13.11
C PRO A 624 26.25 2.59 -11.82
N ASP A 625 26.98 2.68 -10.72
CA ASP A 625 26.42 3.06 -9.42
C ASP A 625 25.97 4.53 -9.37
N LEU A 626 26.84 5.48 -9.71
CA LEU A 626 26.45 6.89 -9.85
C LEU A 626 25.36 7.11 -10.91
N ALA A 627 25.35 6.33 -12.00
CA ALA A 627 24.26 6.35 -12.97
C ALA A 627 22.95 5.87 -12.35
N ALA A 628 22.96 4.79 -11.55
CA ALA A 628 21.78 4.34 -10.80
C ALA A 628 21.26 5.41 -9.82
N GLN A 629 22.16 6.10 -9.13
CA GLN A 629 21.79 7.22 -8.26
C GLN A 629 21.13 8.36 -9.05
N ALA A 630 21.72 8.75 -10.18
CA ALA A 630 21.21 9.81 -11.03
C ALA A 630 19.84 9.48 -11.64
N THR A 631 19.69 8.27 -12.18
CA THR A 631 18.46 7.78 -12.83
C THR A 631 17.28 7.78 -11.85
N LEU A 632 17.52 7.53 -10.56
CA LEU A 632 16.48 7.46 -9.54
C LEU A 632 15.92 8.83 -9.11
N LEU A 633 16.65 9.93 -9.30
CA LEU A 633 16.28 11.25 -8.74
C LEU A 633 14.90 11.77 -9.19
N PRO A 634 14.50 11.69 -10.48
CA PRO A 634 13.16 12.11 -10.89
C PRO A 634 12.05 11.23 -10.29
N TRP A 635 12.33 9.95 -10.06
CA TRP A 635 11.39 9.01 -9.43
C TRP A 635 11.21 9.31 -7.94
N LEU A 636 12.27 9.68 -7.22
CA LEU A 636 12.15 10.14 -5.83
C LEU A 636 11.39 11.46 -5.72
N ALA A 637 11.58 12.37 -6.68
CA ALA A 637 10.81 13.61 -6.75
C ALA A 637 9.33 13.33 -7.01
N HIS A 638 9.03 12.38 -7.90
CA HIS A 638 7.69 11.89 -8.12
C HIS A 638 7.07 11.32 -6.84
N ASP A 639 7.74 10.38 -6.18
CA ASP A 639 7.21 9.73 -4.98
C ASP A 639 7.01 10.74 -3.83
N ALA A 640 7.93 11.70 -3.67
CA ALA A 640 7.80 12.78 -2.67
C ALA A 640 6.63 13.73 -2.97
N ILE A 641 6.40 14.07 -4.24
CA ILE A 641 5.28 14.93 -4.64
C ILE A 641 3.96 14.17 -4.51
N VAL A 642 3.87 12.90 -4.90
CA VAL A 642 2.68 12.05 -4.69
C VAL A 642 2.31 11.98 -3.20
N HIS A 643 3.29 11.72 -2.34
CA HIS A 643 3.11 11.70 -0.89
C HIS A 643 2.51 13.03 -0.34
N LEU A 644 2.78 14.17 -1.00
CA LEU A 644 2.29 15.49 -0.58
C LEU A 644 0.97 15.91 -1.26
N SER A 645 0.86 15.76 -2.58
CA SER A 645 -0.23 16.35 -3.38
C SER A 645 -1.42 15.42 -3.56
N VAL A 646 -1.18 14.11 -3.62
CA VAL A 646 -2.22 13.09 -3.77
C VAL A 646 -1.89 11.92 -2.84
N PRO A 647 -2.01 12.10 -1.50
CA PRO A 647 -1.42 11.20 -0.51
C PRO A 647 -1.98 9.77 -0.59
N HIS A 648 -1.27 8.87 -1.27
CA HIS A 648 -1.51 7.42 -1.31
C HIS A 648 -0.26 6.71 -1.87
N GLY A 649 -0.20 5.39 -1.69
CA GLY A 649 0.85 4.51 -2.22
C GLY A 649 0.27 3.31 -2.95
N LEU A 650 1.16 2.44 -3.41
CA LEU A 650 0.78 1.23 -4.15
C LEU A 650 0.05 0.21 -3.27
N GLU A 651 0.60 -0.08 -2.09
CA GLU A 651 -0.04 -0.94 -1.07
C GLU A 651 -0.90 -0.14 -0.09
N GLN A 652 -0.51 1.10 0.21
CA GLN A 652 -1.24 2.01 1.10
C GLN A 652 -2.12 2.98 0.31
N TYR A 653 -3.16 2.45 -0.35
CA TYR A 653 -4.03 3.26 -1.19
C TYR A 653 -5.01 4.15 -0.41
N THR A 654 -5.34 3.83 0.85
CA THR A 654 -6.14 4.73 1.71
C THR A 654 -5.24 5.73 2.43
N GLY A 655 -5.35 7.00 2.04
CA GLY A 655 -4.59 8.12 2.60
C GLY A 655 -5.43 9.40 2.61
N ALA A 656 -5.20 10.28 1.63
CA ALA A 656 -5.78 11.61 1.44
C ALA A 656 -5.42 12.66 2.51
N ALA A 657 -5.24 12.24 3.76
CA ALA A 657 -4.79 13.10 4.84
C ALA A 657 -3.28 13.37 4.78
N TRP A 658 -2.87 14.49 5.38
CA TRP A 658 -1.48 14.70 5.76
C TRP A 658 -1.24 14.16 7.16
N GLY A 659 -0.28 13.24 7.30
CA GLY A 659 0.34 12.97 8.60
C GLY A 659 1.11 14.20 9.05
N THR A 660 0.88 14.72 10.26
CA THR A 660 1.53 15.95 10.74
C THR A 660 3.04 15.81 10.70
N ARG A 661 3.55 14.68 11.21
CA ARG A 661 4.95 14.31 11.15
C ARG A 661 5.45 14.16 9.71
N ASP A 662 4.68 13.46 8.89
CA ASP A 662 5.10 13.11 7.53
C ASP A 662 5.20 14.34 6.64
N ALA A 663 4.24 15.28 6.71
CA ALA A 663 4.28 16.56 6.01
C ALA A 663 5.48 17.43 6.43
N CYS A 664 5.88 17.36 7.70
CA CYS A 664 7.03 18.09 8.26
C CYS A 664 8.40 17.43 7.95
N GLN A 665 8.43 16.27 7.30
CA GLN A 665 9.64 15.54 6.96
C GLN A 665 9.86 15.47 5.46
N GLY A 666 9.50 14.36 4.82
CA GLY A 666 9.84 14.09 3.42
C GLY A 666 9.49 15.24 2.48
N PRO A 667 8.26 15.77 2.51
CA PRO A 667 7.86 16.92 1.70
C PRO A 667 8.70 18.17 1.95
N ILE A 668 8.84 18.63 3.20
CA ILE A 668 9.64 19.82 3.52
C ILE A 668 11.11 19.62 3.13
N GLU A 669 11.69 18.47 3.43
CA GLU A 669 13.09 18.17 3.14
C GLU A 669 13.36 18.07 1.63
N PHE A 670 12.44 17.48 0.86
CA PHE A 670 12.47 17.49 -0.61
C PHE A 670 12.38 18.91 -1.18
N LEU A 671 11.37 19.68 -0.74
CA LEU A 671 11.12 21.03 -1.25
C LEU A 671 12.32 21.93 -0.97
N LEU A 672 12.88 21.89 0.25
CA LEU A 672 14.05 22.70 0.60
C LEU A 672 15.32 22.26 -0.13
N ALA A 673 15.55 20.95 -0.30
CA ALA A 673 16.72 20.42 -1.00
C ALA A 673 16.80 20.89 -2.46
N TYR A 674 15.65 20.98 -3.14
CA TYR A 674 15.56 21.55 -4.50
C TYR A 674 15.20 23.05 -4.53
N GLU A 675 15.16 23.73 -3.39
CA GLU A 675 14.84 25.15 -3.25
C GLU A 675 13.43 25.56 -3.75
N HIS A 676 12.41 24.71 -3.60
CA HIS A 676 10.98 25.02 -3.76
C HIS A 676 10.43 25.71 -2.50
N ASP A 677 11.02 26.86 -2.18
CA ASP A 677 10.83 27.55 -0.91
C ASP A 677 9.38 28.06 -0.70
N ARG A 678 8.70 28.44 -1.78
CA ARG A 678 7.32 28.95 -1.74
C ARG A 678 6.36 27.86 -1.25
N GLU A 679 6.49 26.68 -1.83
CA GLU A 679 5.71 25.50 -1.49
C GLU A 679 6.01 25.06 -0.05
N ALA A 680 7.29 25.06 0.37
CA ALA A 680 7.67 24.75 1.75
C ALA A 680 7.05 25.73 2.77
N LYS A 681 7.05 27.04 2.46
CA LYS A 681 6.38 28.06 3.29
C LYS A 681 4.88 27.79 3.41
N GLN A 682 4.23 27.40 2.31
CA GLN A 682 2.80 27.12 2.32
C GLN A 682 2.46 25.87 3.13
N VAL A 683 3.24 24.79 3.04
CA VAL A 683 3.07 23.60 3.89
C VAL A 683 3.14 23.98 5.36
N LEU A 684 4.13 24.79 5.77
CA LEU A 684 4.25 25.25 7.16
C LEU A 684 3.01 26.03 7.60
N LYS A 685 2.54 26.99 6.80
CA LYS A 685 1.35 27.77 7.12
C LYS A 685 0.11 26.89 7.30
N THR A 686 -0.06 25.90 6.43
CA THR A 686 -1.16 24.95 6.54
C THR A 686 -1.04 24.10 7.81
N VAL A 687 0.14 23.52 8.09
CA VAL A 687 0.36 22.72 9.31
C VAL A 687 0.12 23.55 10.56
N PHE A 688 0.69 24.76 10.68
CA PHE A 688 0.45 25.62 11.84
C PHE A 688 -1.02 26.02 11.97
N SER A 689 -1.77 26.12 10.86
CA SER A 689 -3.21 26.41 10.91
C SER A 689 -4.07 25.28 11.50
N GLU A 690 -3.49 24.09 11.64
CA GLU A 690 -4.13 22.93 12.25
C GLU A 690 -3.72 22.71 13.70
N GLN A 691 -2.92 23.62 14.29
CA GLN A 691 -2.60 23.58 15.70
C GLN A 691 -3.85 23.85 16.53
N TYR A 692 -4.06 23.03 17.54
CA TYR A 692 -5.18 23.14 18.45
C TYR A 692 -5.08 24.37 19.36
N LEU A 693 -6.17 25.13 19.44
CA LEU A 693 -6.24 26.41 20.16
C LEU A 693 -5.99 26.26 21.67
N GLU A 694 -6.68 25.33 22.34
CA GLU A 694 -6.59 25.12 23.79
C GLU A 694 -5.42 24.19 24.16
N LYS A 695 -5.26 23.05 23.47
CA LYS A 695 -4.21 22.06 23.76
C LYS A 695 -2.82 22.45 23.26
N GLY A 696 -2.72 23.22 22.17
CA GLY A 696 -1.45 23.64 21.59
C GLY A 696 -0.66 22.56 20.82
N ASP A 697 -1.24 21.40 20.58
CA ASP A 697 -0.64 20.30 19.80
C ASP A 697 -1.37 20.10 18.45
N TRP A 698 -1.06 19.03 17.72
CA TRP A 698 -1.64 18.66 16.44
C TRP A 698 -2.23 17.25 16.49
N PRO A 699 -3.19 16.92 15.62
CA PRO A 699 -3.60 15.53 15.42
C PRO A 699 -2.47 14.71 14.76
N GLN A 700 -2.50 13.38 14.90
CA GLN A 700 -1.55 12.48 14.19
C GLN A 700 -1.56 12.73 12.67
N TRP A 701 -2.76 12.88 12.12
CA TRP A 701 -3.04 13.21 10.72
C TRP A 701 -4.33 14.01 10.61
N PHE A 702 -4.47 14.78 9.53
CA PHE A 702 -5.66 15.58 9.25
C PHE A 702 -5.92 15.68 7.73
N MET A 703 -7.19 15.70 7.34
CA MET A 703 -7.57 16.12 5.99
C MET A 703 -7.62 17.63 5.89
N LEU A 704 -7.49 18.17 4.68
CA LEU A 704 -7.69 19.59 4.41
C LEU A 704 -9.18 19.92 4.26
N GLU A 705 -9.51 21.21 4.27
CA GLU A 705 -10.86 21.67 3.95
C GLU A 705 -11.30 21.13 2.58
N PRO A 706 -12.58 20.76 2.40
CA PRO A 706 -13.70 20.87 3.34
C PRO A 706 -13.86 19.67 4.30
N TYR A 707 -12.93 18.71 4.28
CA TYR A 707 -12.96 17.48 5.09
C TYR A 707 -12.17 17.58 6.39
N ALA A 708 -11.80 18.80 6.79
CA ALA A 708 -10.92 19.03 7.92
C ALA A 708 -11.44 18.40 9.23
N ASN A 709 -12.74 18.17 9.40
CA ASN A 709 -13.26 17.47 10.58
C ASN A 709 -12.86 15.99 10.67
N ILE A 710 -12.37 15.40 9.57
CA ILE A 710 -11.86 14.03 9.51
C ILE A 710 -10.35 14.08 9.79
N ARG A 711 -10.00 13.68 11.01
CA ARG A 711 -8.66 13.75 11.57
C ARG A 711 -8.50 12.72 12.69
N ALA A 712 -7.27 12.46 13.09
CA ALA A 712 -7.01 11.62 14.26
C ALA A 712 -7.48 12.29 15.55
N GLY A 713 -8.05 11.51 16.48
CA GLY A 713 -8.44 12.00 17.81
C GLY A 713 -7.27 12.12 18.79
N ASP A 714 -6.32 11.18 18.73
CA ASP A 714 -5.11 11.13 19.55
C ASP A 714 -3.85 11.25 18.67
N CYS A 715 -2.69 11.48 19.30
CA CYS A 715 -1.41 11.61 18.61
C CYS A 715 -0.23 11.11 19.47
N HIS A 716 0.85 10.74 18.81
CA HIS A 716 2.11 10.37 19.47
C HIS A 716 2.77 11.59 20.13
N GLY A 717 3.60 11.34 21.15
CA GLY A 717 4.23 12.42 21.93
C GLY A 717 5.26 13.24 21.15
N ASP A 718 5.75 12.75 20.01
CA ASP A 718 6.68 13.45 19.14
C ASP A 718 6.01 14.40 18.14
N ILE A 719 4.71 14.26 17.90
CA ILE A 719 3.95 15.07 16.92
C ILE A 719 4.13 16.57 17.17
N VAL A 720 4.08 17.00 18.43
CA VAL A 720 4.26 18.40 18.86
C VAL A 720 5.61 19.00 18.44
N VAL A 721 6.63 18.18 18.14
CA VAL A 721 8.00 18.64 17.86
C VAL A 721 8.21 18.92 16.36
N TRP A 722 7.50 18.21 15.48
CA TRP A 722 7.75 18.24 14.03
C TRP A 722 7.47 19.59 13.36
N PRO A 723 6.37 20.31 13.67
CA PRO A 723 6.15 21.65 13.12
C PRO A 723 7.30 22.62 13.46
N LEU A 724 7.85 22.53 14.68
CA LEU A 724 9.00 23.34 15.09
C LEU A 724 10.28 22.95 14.34
N LYS A 725 10.53 21.66 14.12
CA LYS A 725 11.65 21.19 13.28
C LYS A 725 11.53 21.76 11.87
N ALA A 726 10.38 21.59 11.22
CA ALA A 726 10.16 22.03 9.85
C ALA A 726 10.29 23.57 9.72
N LEU A 727 9.80 24.33 10.71
CA LEU A 727 10.00 25.77 10.78
C LEU A 727 11.48 26.15 10.88
N CYS A 728 12.24 25.45 11.73
CA CYS A 728 13.69 25.67 11.85
C CYS A 728 14.41 25.32 10.54
N ASP A 729 14.06 24.20 9.89
CA ASP A 729 14.62 23.78 8.60
C ASP A 729 14.38 24.87 7.54
N TYR A 730 13.15 25.37 7.43
CA TYR A 730 12.79 26.43 6.50
C TYR A 730 13.58 27.71 6.75
N ILE A 731 13.60 28.23 7.99
CA ILE A 731 14.30 29.48 8.32
C ILE A 731 15.82 29.31 8.10
N GLU A 732 16.39 28.17 8.46
CA GLU A 732 17.80 27.89 8.25
C GLU A 732 18.14 27.68 6.77
N ALA A 733 17.24 27.20 5.93
CA ALA A 733 17.45 27.12 4.49
C ALA A 733 17.32 28.50 3.82
N THR A 734 16.26 29.25 4.11
CA THR A 734 15.85 30.50 3.41
C THR A 734 16.45 31.77 4.00
N GLY A 735 16.66 31.81 5.31
CA GLY A 735 16.88 33.07 6.02
C GLY A 735 15.62 33.93 6.14
N ASP A 736 14.45 33.44 5.74
CA ASP A 736 13.16 34.14 5.87
C ASP A 736 12.69 34.11 7.32
N LEU A 737 13.14 35.09 8.10
CA LEU A 737 12.70 35.28 9.49
C LEU A 737 11.26 35.83 9.57
N ALA A 738 10.76 36.48 8.52
CA ALA A 738 9.45 37.11 8.50
C ALA A 738 8.30 36.07 8.53
N ILE A 739 8.59 34.79 8.26
CA ILE A 739 7.61 33.70 8.47
C ILE A 739 7.05 33.68 9.90
N LEU A 740 7.82 34.11 10.90
CA LEU A 740 7.37 34.14 12.29
C LEU A 740 6.27 35.19 12.54
N ASP A 741 6.16 36.21 11.68
CA ASP A 741 5.14 37.25 11.74
C ASP A 741 3.91 36.91 10.88
N GLU A 742 3.94 35.83 10.09
CA GLU A 742 2.80 35.36 9.31
C GLU A 742 1.68 34.93 10.25
N LYS A 743 0.47 35.42 9.99
CA LYS A 743 -0.72 35.04 10.75
C LYS A 743 -1.39 33.81 10.14
N VAL A 744 -1.68 32.84 10.99
CA VAL A 744 -2.47 31.65 10.66
C VAL A 744 -3.57 31.45 11.71
N SER A 745 -4.64 30.76 11.33
CA SER A 745 -5.72 30.43 12.25
C SER A 745 -5.31 29.29 13.19
N TRP A 746 -6.14 29.01 14.19
CA TRP A 746 -6.05 27.82 15.02
C TRP A 746 -7.13 26.82 14.64
N ARG A 747 -7.03 25.59 15.14
CA ARG A 747 -8.11 24.62 15.10
C ARG A 747 -8.81 24.57 16.45
N ASP A 748 -10.13 24.76 16.44
CA ASP A 748 -10.97 24.50 17.61
C ASP A 748 -11.19 22.98 17.73
N GLU A 749 -10.70 22.41 18.81
CA GLU A 749 -10.79 20.97 19.10
C GLU A 749 -12.13 20.47 19.62
N LYS A 750 -13.08 21.37 19.92
CA LYS A 750 -14.45 21.01 20.28
C LYS A 750 -15.33 20.95 19.04
N THR A 751 -15.15 21.90 18.12
CA THR A 751 -15.97 22.00 16.89
C THR A 751 -15.30 21.42 15.65
N MET A 752 -13.98 21.17 15.70
CA MET A 752 -13.12 20.82 14.57
C MET A 752 -13.10 21.88 13.44
N GLN A 753 -13.56 23.10 13.71
CA GLN A 753 -13.56 24.21 12.77
C GLN A 753 -12.35 25.13 12.97
N LYS A 754 -12.03 25.92 11.94
CA LYS A 754 -11.00 26.96 12.07
C LYS A 754 -11.50 27.99 13.07
N ALA A 755 -10.64 28.35 14.02
CA ALA A 755 -10.93 29.42 14.95
C ALA A 755 -11.02 30.76 14.19
N PRO A 756 -11.95 31.65 14.58
CA PRO A 756 -12.08 32.97 13.95
C PRO A 756 -10.85 33.86 14.19
N GLU A 757 -10.13 33.61 15.28
CA GLU A 757 -8.90 34.31 15.63
C GLU A 757 -7.68 33.70 14.90
N ALA A 758 -6.74 34.57 14.53
CA ALA A 758 -5.51 34.19 13.87
C ALA A 758 -4.32 34.92 14.50
N ASP A 759 -3.28 34.15 14.83
CA ASP A 759 -2.08 34.64 15.49
C ASP A 759 -0.84 34.40 14.66
N THR A 760 0.23 35.12 15.01
CA THR A 760 1.53 34.95 14.37
C THR A 760 2.09 33.56 14.65
N ILE A 761 2.84 32.97 13.72
CA ILE A 761 3.54 31.69 13.95
C ILE A 761 4.43 31.75 15.21
N ALA A 762 4.98 32.92 15.58
CA ALA A 762 5.70 33.09 16.84
C ALA A 762 4.86 32.75 18.09
N ILE A 763 3.59 33.15 18.12
CA ILE A 763 2.65 32.85 19.22
C ILE A 763 2.27 31.36 19.21
N HIS A 764 2.05 30.77 18.04
CA HIS A 764 1.87 29.33 17.87
C HIS A 764 3.05 28.51 18.46
N VAL A 765 4.28 28.96 18.22
CA VAL A 765 5.48 28.36 18.80
C VAL A 765 5.57 28.58 20.31
N GLU A 766 5.15 29.73 20.84
CA GLU A 766 5.06 29.94 22.29
C GLU A 766 4.11 28.95 22.95
N LYS A 767 2.90 28.78 22.39
CA LYS A 767 1.91 27.81 22.85
C LYS A 767 2.45 26.36 22.80
N LEU A 768 3.12 25.98 21.70
CA LEU A 768 3.80 24.69 21.58
C LEU A 768 4.80 24.47 22.72
N LEU A 769 5.64 25.48 23.02
CA LEU A 769 6.65 25.39 24.06
C LEU A 769 6.04 25.29 25.47
N ASP A 770 4.88 25.90 25.70
CA ASP A 770 4.12 25.75 26.95
C ASP A 770 3.56 24.33 27.08
N THR A 771 2.90 23.82 26.03
CA THR A 771 2.41 22.43 25.97
C THR A 771 3.52 21.42 26.24
N VAL A 772 4.71 21.63 25.69
CA VAL A 772 5.88 20.78 25.95
C VAL A 772 6.31 20.80 27.43
N ARG A 773 6.30 21.97 28.08
CA ARG A 773 6.69 22.10 29.49
C ARG A 773 5.72 21.36 30.42
N GLU A 774 4.43 21.42 30.13
CA GLU A 774 3.39 20.71 30.87
C GLU A 774 3.54 19.18 30.78
N ARG A 775 4.11 18.70 29.68
CA ARG A 775 4.34 17.27 29.40
C ARG A 775 5.68 16.75 29.93
N PHE A 776 6.47 17.53 30.67
CA PHE A 776 7.65 16.98 31.32
C PHE A 776 7.28 16.01 32.46
N ILE A 777 8.13 15.00 32.67
CA ILE A 777 8.10 14.18 33.88
C ILE A 777 8.38 15.09 35.07
N PRO A 778 7.52 15.10 36.12
CA PRO A 778 7.71 15.95 37.29
C PRO A 778 9.13 15.89 37.87
N GLY A 779 9.73 17.06 38.12
CA GLY A 779 11.10 17.17 38.64
C GLY A 779 12.22 17.03 37.59
N THR A 780 11.88 16.81 36.32
CA THR A 780 12.85 16.70 35.21
C THR A 780 12.47 17.63 34.04
N HIS A 781 13.27 17.64 32.99
CA HIS A 781 12.97 18.26 31.70
C HIS A 781 12.86 17.21 30.58
N LEU A 782 12.40 16.00 30.92
CA LEU A 782 12.21 14.90 29.97
C LEU A 782 10.74 14.84 29.58
N ILE A 783 10.45 14.95 28.29
CA ILE A 783 9.07 14.89 27.76
C ILE A 783 8.54 13.47 27.85
N ARG A 784 7.30 13.32 28.34
CA ARG A 784 6.58 12.05 28.41
C ARG A 784 6.40 11.45 27.02
N TYR A 785 6.27 10.14 26.98
CA TYR A 785 6.12 9.37 25.76
C TYR A 785 4.80 9.69 25.03
N GLY A 786 3.72 9.89 25.77
CA GLY A 786 2.40 9.99 25.14
C GLY A 786 2.02 8.66 24.49
N GLU A 787 1.24 8.71 23.41
CA GLU A 787 0.74 7.49 22.74
C GLU A 787 1.80 6.79 21.87
N GLY A 788 3.04 7.29 21.81
CA GLY A 788 4.10 6.73 20.97
C GLY A 788 5.22 7.72 20.63
N ASP A 789 6.21 7.23 19.88
CA ASP A 789 7.17 8.06 19.14
C ASP A 789 7.17 7.70 17.65
N TRP A 790 8.25 7.99 16.91
CA TRP A 790 8.36 7.68 15.48
C TRP A 790 8.23 6.18 15.17
N ASN A 791 8.68 5.29 16.06
CA ASN A 791 8.50 3.86 15.85
C ASN A 791 7.09 3.46 16.30
N ASP A 792 6.16 3.59 15.36
CA ASP A 792 4.74 3.27 15.54
C ASP A 792 4.52 1.83 16.05
N SER A 793 5.52 0.92 15.98
CA SER A 793 5.37 -0.46 16.50
C SER A 793 5.51 -0.57 18.02
N LEU A 794 6.15 0.42 18.65
CA LEU A 794 6.44 0.45 20.09
C LEU A 794 5.48 1.38 20.86
N GLN A 795 4.27 1.58 20.33
CA GLN A 795 3.18 2.23 21.08
C GLN A 795 2.92 1.45 22.38
N PRO A 796 2.65 2.12 23.51
CA PRO A 796 2.46 1.44 24.78
C PRO A 796 1.14 0.65 24.78
N ALA A 797 1.21 -0.63 25.13
CA ALA A 797 0.02 -1.44 25.41
C ALA A 797 -0.52 -1.18 26.83
N ASP A 798 0.38 -0.97 27.80
CA ASP A 798 0.06 -0.52 29.15
C ASP A 798 -0.23 0.99 29.18
N PRO A 799 -1.46 1.43 29.51
CA PRO A 799 -1.83 2.84 29.50
C PRO A 799 -0.99 3.73 30.43
N HIS A 800 -0.41 3.18 31.50
CA HIS A 800 0.41 3.97 32.43
C HIS A 800 1.72 4.45 31.77
N LEU A 801 2.25 3.66 30.84
CA LEU A 801 3.51 3.99 30.15
C LEU A 801 3.39 5.24 29.29
N ARG A 802 2.17 5.62 28.88
CA ARG A 802 1.92 6.92 28.23
C ARG A 802 2.45 8.09 29.07
N ASP A 803 2.21 8.03 30.37
CA ASP A 803 2.49 9.12 31.31
C ASP A 803 3.83 8.95 32.06
N TRP A 804 4.35 7.73 32.16
CA TRP A 804 5.56 7.43 32.94
C TRP A 804 6.79 7.17 32.07
N MET A 805 6.61 6.77 30.81
CA MET A 805 7.73 6.46 29.92
C MET A 805 8.27 7.72 29.25
N VAL A 806 9.56 7.69 28.93
CA VAL A 806 10.27 8.72 28.16
C VAL A 806 11.03 8.03 27.04
N SER A 807 10.84 8.48 25.80
CA SER A 807 11.68 8.10 24.67
C SER A 807 12.94 8.98 24.61
N SER A 808 14.11 8.35 24.65
CA SER A 808 15.39 9.05 24.46
C SER A 808 15.45 9.76 23.12
N TRP A 809 14.84 9.18 22.09
CA TRP A 809 14.75 9.77 20.76
C TRP A 809 13.91 11.06 20.76
N THR A 810 12.72 11.05 21.36
CA THR A 810 11.84 12.23 21.41
C THR A 810 12.50 13.38 22.19
N VAL A 811 13.19 13.07 23.30
CA VAL A 811 13.96 14.07 24.06
C VAL A 811 15.09 14.66 23.22
N ALA A 812 15.83 13.83 22.48
CA ALA A 812 16.91 14.29 21.62
C ALA A 812 16.40 15.17 20.46
N LEU A 813 15.27 14.80 19.85
CA LEU A 813 14.60 15.57 18.81
C LEU A 813 14.17 16.95 19.33
N LEU A 814 13.49 17.00 20.47
CA LEU A 814 13.05 18.25 21.09
C LEU A 814 14.24 19.13 21.50
N TYR A 815 15.28 18.54 22.09
CA TYR A 815 16.49 19.27 22.47
C TYR A 815 17.09 20.00 21.26
N GLU A 816 17.23 19.31 20.14
CA GLU A 816 17.75 19.89 18.91
C GLU A 816 16.95 21.11 18.49
N GLN A 817 15.62 20.99 18.43
CA GLN A 817 14.77 22.08 17.94
C GLN A 817 14.77 23.29 18.88
N ILE A 818 14.79 23.08 20.21
CA ILE A 818 14.93 24.18 21.18
C ILE A 818 16.26 24.91 21.00
N VAL A 819 17.35 24.19 20.73
CA VAL A 819 18.66 24.79 20.47
C VAL A 819 18.68 25.59 19.17
N ARG A 820 18.09 25.05 18.09
CA ARG A 820 17.99 25.72 16.79
C ARG A 820 17.12 26.97 16.87
N TYR A 821 15.93 26.86 17.47
CA TYR A 821 15.03 27.99 17.66
C TYR A 821 15.63 29.07 18.57
N SER A 822 16.36 28.69 19.63
CA SER A 822 17.14 29.65 20.43
C SER A 822 18.14 30.44 19.57
N ALA A 823 18.81 29.80 18.61
CA ALA A 823 19.73 30.50 17.70
C ALA A 823 18.99 31.44 16.72
N ILE A 824 17.80 31.06 16.26
CA ILE A 824 16.92 31.89 15.43
C ILE A 824 16.46 33.13 16.22
N LEU A 825 16.00 32.97 17.46
CA LEU A 825 15.60 34.09 18.32
C LEU A 825 16.74 35.09 18.56
N ARG A 826 17.99 34.62 18.71
CA ARG A 826 19.15 35.55 18.80
C ARG A 826 19.35 36.36 17.54
N ARG A 827 19.14 35.76 16.36
CA ARG A 827 19.24 36.48 15.07
C ARG A 827 18.14 37.53 14.91
N LEU A 828 16.98 37.31 15.50
CA LEU A 828 15.90 38.29 15.62
C LEU A 828 16.15 39.41 16.66
N GLY A 829 17.25 39.34 17.42
CA GLY A 829 17.51 40.28 18.51
C GLY A 829 16.78 39.95 19.81
N LEU A 830 16.08 38.81 19.91
CA LEU A 830 15.32 38.37 21.08
C LEU A 830 16.21 37.57 22.07
N GLY A 831 17.27 38.23 22.55
CA GLY A 831 18.35 37.61 23.35
C GLY A 831 17.90 36.94 24.65
N GLU A 832 17.03 37.58 25.43
CA GLU A 832 16.56 37.03 26.71
C GLU A 832 15.69 35.78 26.53
N ARG A 833 14.77 35.79 25.55
CA ARG A 833 13.98 34.60 25.20
C ARG A 833 14.88 33.46 24.74
N ALA A 834 15.88 33.76 23.90
CA ALA A 834 16.85 32.77 23.48
C ALA A 834 17.65 32.17 24.65
N LYS A 835 18.02 32.98 25.64
CA LYS A 835 18.74 32.55 26.86
C LYS A 835 17.87 31.64 27.72
N ALA A 836 16.58 31.95 27.87
CA ALA A 836 15.63 31.10 28.58
C ALA A 836 15.50 29.70 27.95
N LEU A 837 15.32 29.63 26.62
CA LEU A 837 15.30 28.35 25.90
C LEU A 837 16.62 27.59 26.03
N ARG A 838 17.75 28.29 26.00
CA ARG A 838 19.06 27.64 26.18
C ARG A 838 19.20 27.03 27.58
N LYS A 839 18.63 27.66 28.62
CA LYS A 839 18.60 27.11 29.99
C LYS A 839 17.80 25.81 30.04
N ILE A 840 16.63 25.76 29.39
CA ILE A 840 15.82 24.55 29.27
C ILE A 840 16.62 23.45 28.56
N ALA A 841 17.21 23.73 27.40
CA ALA A 841 18.01 22.75 26.66
C ALA A 841 19.19 22.20 27.51
N MET A 842 19.86 23.04 28.29
CA MET A 842 20.93 22.59 29.18
C MET A 842 20.41 21.67 30.31
N ALA A 843 19.22 21.96 30.85
CA ALA A 843 18.58 21.10 31.84
C ALA A 843 18.16 19.76 31.24
N MET A 844 17.55 19.75 30.03
CA MET A 844 17.24 18.54 29.27
C MET A 844 18.49 17.69 29.05
N ARG A 845 19.61 18.29 28.62
CA ARG A 845 20.87 17.57 28.42
C ARG A 845 21.38 16.91 29.69
N ARG A 846 21.31 17.62 30.81
CA ARG A 846 21.70 17.07 32.12
C ARG A 846 20.80 15.90 32.49
N ASP A 847 19.50 16.06 32.40
CA ASP A 847 18.53 15.06 32.81
C ASP A 847 18.60 13.82 31.88
N PHE A 848 18.80 14.01 30.57
CA PHE A 848 19.05 12.93 29.61
C PHE A 848 20.28 12.11 29.99
N ASN A 849 21.43 12.76 30.25
CA ASN A 849 22.65 12.04 30.62
C ASN A 849 22.55 11.37 32.00
N ARG A 850 21.79 11.96 32.93
CA ARG A 850 21.61 11.41 34.28
C ARG A 850 20.70 10.18 34.29
N HIS A 851 19.63 10.20 33.50
CA HIS A 851 18.55 9.23 33.62
C HIS A 851 18.51 8.21 32.48
N LEU A 852 18.95 8.58 31.28
CA LEU A 852 18.78 7.78 30.06
C LEU A 852 20.09 7.22 29.50
N VAL A 853 21.24 7.67 30.03
CA VAL A 853 22.57 7.12 29.69
C VAL A 853 23.12 6.40 30.91
N ARG A 854 23.39 5.10 30.79
CA ARG A 854 23.98 4.27 31.85
C ARG A 854 25.11 3.44 31.25
N ASP A 855 26.22 3.32 31.97
CA ASP A 855 27.38 2.54 31.55
C ASP A 855 27.89 2.88 30.12
N GLY A 856 27.74 4.15 29.73
CA GLY A 856 28.17 4.66 28.42
C GLY A 856 27.17 4.45 27.27
N VAL A 857 26.03 3.80 27.51
CA VAL A 857 25.01 3.48 26.49
C VAL A 857 23.73 4.28 26.76
N VAL A 858 23.17 4.88 25.72
CA VAL A 858 21.81 5.46 25.76
C VAL A 858 20.77 4.36 25.68
N ALA A 859 19.79 4.35 26.61
CA ALA A 859 18.62 3.49 26.52
C ALA A 859 17.66 3.97 25.43
N GLY A 860 16.87 3.06 24.85
CA GLY A 860 15.74 3.47 24.01
C GLY A 860 14.69 4.25 24.81
N TYR A 861 14.31 3.70 25.97
CA TYR A 861 13.29 4.29 26.84
C TYR A 861 13.69 4.27 28.32
N GLY A 862 13.15 5.21 29.09
CA GLY A 862 13.20 5.21 30.55
C GLY A 862 11.80 5.25 31.15
N ILE A 863 11.50 4.37 32.11
CA ILE A 863 10.22 4.36 32.85
C ILE A 863 10.43 5.01 34.22
N PHE A 864 9.64 6.06 34.47
CA PHE A 864 9.63 6.82 35.72
C PHE A 864 8.39 6.45 36.54
N ASP A 865 8.37 5.21 37.05
CA ASP A 865 7.29 4.73 37.90
C ASP A 865 7.26 5.51 39.23
N PRO A 866 6.17 6.23 39.57
CA PRO A 866 6.05 6.96 40.82
C PRO A 866 6.16 6.08 42.08
N ALA A 867 5.92 4.77 41.97
CA ALA A 867 5.99 3.82 43.08
C ALA A 867 7.42 3.34 43.41
N HIS A 868 8.39 3.58 42.52
CA HIS A 868 9.76 3.08 42.66
C HIS A 868 10.80 4.20 42.58
N ASN A 869 11.83 4.13 43.42
CA ASN A 869 12.95 5.06 43.34
C ASN A 869 13.91 4.62 42.22
N GLY A 870 13.99 5.39 41.13
CA GLY A 870 14.94 5.16 40.05
C GLY A 870 14.32 5.29 38.67
N VAL A 871 15.06 4.87 37.64
CA VAL A 871 14.58 4.79 36.26
C VAL A 871 14.90 3.40 35.73
N GLU A 872 13.86 2.65 35.35
CA GLU A 872 13.99 1.40 34.61
C GLU A 872 14.28 1.74 33.15
N LEU A 873 15.25 1.04 32.54
CA LEU A 873 15.69 1.31 31.18
C LEU A 873 15.28 0.17 30.26
N LEU A 874 14.64 0.50 29.14
CA LEU A 874 14.31 -0.44 28.08
C LEU A 874 15.17 -0.19 26.85
N LEU A 875 15.40 -1.24 26.04
CA LEU A 875 16.34 -1.23 24.92
C LEU A 875 17.72 -0.72 25.38
N HIS A 876 18.21 -1.35 26.43
CA HIS A 876 19.49 -1.07 27.10
C HIS A 876 20.08 -2.40 27.57
N PRO A 877 21.41 -2.60 27.68
CA PRO A 877 21.98 -3.86 28.15
C PRO A 877 21.51 -4.35 29.53
N SER A 878 20.84 -3.50 30.32
CA SER A 878 20.21 -3.86 31.60
C SER A 878 18.73 -4.23 31.50
N ASP A 879 18.14 -4.18 30.31
CA ASP A 879 16.71 -4.46 30.07
C ASP A 879 16.45 -5.96 30.12
N THR A 880 15.88 -6.42 31.22
CA THR A 880 15.42 -7.81 31.38
C THR A 880 13.97 -8.01 30.96
N ARG A 881 13.21 -6.93 30.70
CA ARG A 881 11.78 -6.98 30.40
C ARG A 881 11.56 -7.33 28.93
N THR A 882 12.29 -6.70 28.02
CA THR A 882 12.23 -7.01 26.58
C THR A 882 13.39 -7.90 26.14
N GLY A 883 14.51 -7.87 26.89
CA GLY A 883 15.76 -8.52 26.50
C GLY A 883 16.45 -7.86 25.30
N LEU A 884 16.04 -6.64 24.91
CA LEU A 884 16.65 -5.83 23.86
C LEU A 884 17.65 -4.83 24.45
N SER A 885 18.74 -4.58 23.73
CA SER A 885 19.89 -3.83 24.25
C SER A 885 20.11 -2.47 23.60
N PHE A 886 19.70 -2.28 22.34
CA PHE A 886 20.07 -1.08 21.59
C PHE A 886 18.90 -0.52 20.76
N SER A 887 18.82 0.81 20.70
CA SER A 887 17.87 1.54 19.86
C SER A 887 18.61 2.45 18.88
N LEU A 888 18.48 2.17 17.59
CA LEU A 888 19.11 2.97 16.52
C LEU A 888 18.67 4.43 16.57
N ILE A 889 17.37 4.66 16.77
CA ILE A 889 16.79 6.00 16.71
C ILE A 889 17.29 6.84 17.89
N ALA A 890 17.36 6.27 19.10
CA ALA A 890 17.89 6.97 20.27
C ALA A 890 19.33 7.43 20.06
N MET A 891 20.15 6.60 19.40
CA MET A 891 21.54 6.93 19.09
C MET A 891 21.65 7.99 18.00
N THR A 892 21.05 7.76 16.83
CA THR A 892 21.19 8.61 15.65
C THR A 892 20.66 10.02 15.90
N GLN A 893 19.48 10.17 16.52
CA GLN A 893 18.91 11.49 16.79
C GLN A 893 19.74 12.30 17.82
N ALA A 894 20.32 11.64 18.83
CA ALA A 894 21.21 12.30 19.79
C ALA A 894 22.51 12.80 19.14
N MET A 895 22.99 12.11 18.09
CA MET A 895 24.12 12.56 17.26
C MET A 895 23.75 13.76 16.39
N LEU A 896 22.65 13.66 15.63
CA LEU A 896 22.17 14.72 14.73
C LEU A 896 21.88 16.01 15.51
N GLY A 897 21.20 15.89 16.64
CA GLY A 897 20.88 16.99 17.54
C GLY A 897 22.06 17.57 18.32
N LYS A 898 23.27 17.00 18.18
CA LYS A 898 24.49 17.36 18.93
C LYS A 898 24.28 17.36 20.44
N LEU A 899 23.42 16.46 20.93
CA LEU A 899 23.18 16.25 22.35
C LEU A 899 24.35 15.48 22.97
N PHE A 900 24.82 14.46 22.25
CA PHE A 900 26.04 13.73 22.57
C PHE A 900 27.28 14.60 22.51
N THR A 901 28.21 14.31 23.42
CA THR A 901 29.60 14.76 23.30
C THR A 901 30.29 14.05 22.12
N PRO A 902 31.42 14.58 21.60
CA PRO A 902 32.19 13.89 20.56
C PRO A 902 32.64 12.47 20.95
N ALA A 903 32.90 12.21 22.24
CA ALA A 903 33.23 10.88 22.72
C ALA A 903 32.03 9.94 22.65
N GLN A 904 30.89 10.33 23.25
CA GLN A 904 29.64 9.56 23.18
C GLN A 904 29.25 9.24 21.73
N ARG A 905 29.36 10.20 20.81
CA ARG A 905 29.07 9.95 19.39
C ARG A 905 29.96 8.85 18.82
N ARG A 906 31.29 8.91 19.01
CA ARG A 906 32.21 7.87 18.52
C ARG A 906 31.90 6.51 19.13
N ASP A 907 31.61 6.47 20.42
CA ASP A 907 31.34 5.21 21.13
C ASP A 907 30.03 4.58 20.66
N HIS A 908 28.97 5.38 20.44
CA HIS A 908 27.70 4.89 19.92
C HIS A 908 27.76 4.53 18.43
N MET A 909 28.60 5.20 17.62
CA MET A 909 28.83 4.76 16.24
C MET A 909 29.44 3.36 16.19
N ARG A 910 30.37 3.03 17.10
CA ARG A 910 30.88 1.65 17.23
C ARG A 910 29.78 0.66 17.62
N LEU A 911 28.87 1.03 18.53
CA LEU A 911 27.73 0.17 18.88
C LEU A 911 26.80 -0.08 17.68
N ILE A 912 26.55 0.94 16.85
CA ILE A 912 25.77 0.78 15.62
C ILE A 912 26.48 -0.18 14.67
N GLU A 913 27.76 0.02 14.41
CA GLU A 913 28.57 -0.84 13.54
C GLU A 913 28.61 -2.29 14.04
N GLU A 914 28.74 -2.50 15.35
CA GLU A 914 28.88 -3.82 15.95
C GLU A 914 27.54 -4.56 16.05
N HIS A 915 26.45 -3.89 16.41
CA HIS A 915 25.20 -4.56 16.79
C HIS A 915 24.03 -4.33 15.83
N LEU A 916 24.03 -3.22 15.08
CA LEU A 916 22.87 -2.77 14.30
C LEU A 916 23.12 -2.74 12.79
N LEU A 917 24.37 -2.66 12.35
CA LEU A 917 24.75 -2.66 10.93
C LEU A 917 24.85 -4.08 10.39
N PHE A 918 24.10 -4.33 9.33
CA PHE A 918 24.01 -5.60 8.60
C PHE A 918 24.26 -5.32 7.11
N PRO A 919 24.44 -6.36 6.27
CA PRO A 919 24.76 -6.16 4.85
C PRO A 919 23.76 -5.27 4.11
N ASP A 920 22.47 -5.38 4.41
CA ASP A 920 21.41 -4.62 3.76
C ASP A 920 21.12 -3.24 4.39
N GLY A 921 21.78 -2.90 5.51
CA GLY A 921 21.61 -1.61 6.18
C GLY A 921 21.55 -1.72 7.71
N VAL A 922 21.26 -0.60 8.36
CA VAL A 922 21.14 -0.52 9.82
C VAL A 922 19.72 -0.88 10.27
N ARG A 923 19.63 -1.61 11.40
CA ARG A 923 18.36 -2.05 11.98
C ARG A 923 17.96 -1.21 13.19
N LEU A 924 16.65 -1.08 13.41
CA LEU A 924 16.07 -0.31 14.51
C LEU A 924 16.50 -0.84 15.89
N MET A 925 16.68 -2.16 16.00
CA MET A 925 17.07 -2.90 17.20
C MET A 925 18.01 -4.05 16.78
N GLU A 926 18.74 -4.64 17.74
CA GLU A 926 19.74 -5.67 17.42
C GLU A 926 19.14 -7.04 17.07
N LYS A 927 17.88 -7.29 17.45
CA LYS A 927 17.11 -8.49 17.16
C LYS A 927 15.60 -8.22 17.21
N PRO A 928 14.75 -9.09 16.64
CA PRO A 928 13.30 -8.94 16.69
C PRO A 928 12.79 -8.90 18.14
N ALA A 929 11.72 -8.14 18.37
CA ALA A 929 10.96 -8.23 19.61
C ALA A 929 10.34 -9.63 19.73
N THR A 930 10.16 -10.11 20.97
CA THR A 930 9.50 -11.40 21.23
C THR A 930 8.08 -11.39 20.65
N TYR A 931 7.72 -12.47 19.96
CA TYR A 931 6.37 -12.70 19.47
C TYR A 931 5.81 -13.96 20.11
N ALA A 932 4.61 -13.87 20.68
CA ALA A 932 3.98 -14.95 21.42
C ALA A 932 2.53 -15.18 20.96
N GLY A 933 2.31 -15.27 19.63
CA GLY A 933 0.99 -15.50 19.03
C GLY A 933 0.07 -14.29 19.00
N GLY A 934 0.59 -13.08 19.24
CA GLY A 934 -0.13 -11.82 19.02
C GLY A 934 -0.70 -11.04 20.21
N PRO A 935 -0.88 -11.57 21.43
CA PRO A 935 -1.28 -10.77 22.58
C PRO A 935 -0.28 -9.65 22.90
N GLU A 936 -0.82 -8.45 23.15
CA GLU A 936 -0.05 -7.25 23.47
C GLU A 936 0.12 -7.10 24.99
N THR A 937 1.36 -7.02 25.46
CA THR A 937 1.70 -6.91 26.88
C THR A 937 2.42 -5.60 27.21
N LEU A 938 3.52 -5.30 26.51
CA LEU A 938 4.29 -4.06 26.71
C LEU A 938 4.05 -3.09 25.56
N PHE A 939 4.21 -3.59 24.33
CA PHE A 939 4.02 -2.83 23.11
C PHE A 939 2.86 -3.38 22.29
N ARG A 940 2.26 -2.52 21.46
CA ARG A 940 1.18 -2.91 20.56
C ARG A 940 1.71 -3.71 19.36
N ARG A 941 1.96 -3.05 18.23
CA ARG A 941 2.20 -3.72 16.94
C ARG A 941 3.47 -4.59 16.90
N ALA A 942 4.47 -4.30 17.73
CA ALA A 942 5.66 -5.14 17.86
C ALA A 942 5.35 -6.57 18.36
N GLU A 943 4.31 -6.71 19.18
CA GLU A 943 3.85 -7.98 19.77
C GLU A 943 2.63 -8.56 19.03
N SER A 944 1.83 -7.73 18.33
CA SER A 944 0.64 -8.19 17.61
C SER A 944 0.85 -8.49 16.11
N SER A 945 1.88 -7.97 15.44
CA SER A 945 2.11 -8.28 14.02
C SER A 945 2.74 -9.67 13.84
N SER A 946 2.03 -10.54 13.12
CA SER A 946 2.47 -11.88 12.75
C SER A 946 3.41 -11.88 11.53
N PHE A 947 3.27 -10.87 10.65
CA PHE A 947 4.13 -10.66 9.49
C PHE A 947 5.50 -10.09 9.88
N PHE A 948 6.56 -10.64 9.28
CA PHE A 948 7.92 -10.13 9.46
C PHE A 948 8.32 -9.17 8.32
N GLY A 949 7.87 -7.92 8.42
CA GLY A 949 8.27 -6.85 7.51
C GLY A 949 7.92 -5.48 8.08
N ARG A 950 7.95 -4.43 7.25
CA ARG A 950 7.69 -3.05 7.72
C ARG A 950 8.64 -2.66 8.86
N GLU A 951 8.16 -2.01 9.92
CA GLU A 951 8.99 -1.67 11.09
C GLU A 951 9.42 -2.91 11.88
N ILE A 952 8.65 -4.02 11.78
CA ILE A 952 8.88 -5.29 12.49
C ILE A 952 10.10 -6.03 11.92
N GLY A 953 10.34 -5.89 10.62
CA GLY A 953 11.55 -6.38 9.93
C GLY A 953 12.85 -5.66 10.31
N LEU A 954 12.73 -4.59 11.11
CA LEU A 954 13.80 -3.78 11.71
C LEU A 954 14.64 -2.94 10.76
N MET A 955 14.82 -3.30 9.49
CA MET A 955 15.46 -2.42 8.51
C MET A 955 14.39 -1.57 7.82
N TYR A 956 14.04 -0.45 8.46
CA TYR A 956 13.14 0.55 7.88
C TYR A 956 13.96 1.65 7.20
N VAL A 957 13.80 1.80 5.88
CA VAL A 957 14.67 2.64 5.03
C VAL A 957 14.71 4.08 5.51
N HIS A 958 13.59 4.60 6.03
CA HIS A 958 13.55 5.94 6.62
C HIS A 958 14.59 6.11 7.75
N ALA A 959 14.66 5.17 8.70
CA ALA A 959 15.64 5.25 9.79
C ALA A 959 17.07 5.07 9.28
N HIS A 960 17.25 4.22 8.27
CA HIS A 960 18.54 4.07 7.58
C HIS A 960 19.01 5.38 6.92
N LEU A 961 18.10 6.15 6.33
CA LEU A 961 18.42 7.46 5.75
C LEU A 961 18.81 8.48 6.83
N ARG A 962 18.27 8.40 8.05
CA ARG A 962 18.74 9.20 9.18
C ARG A 962 20.14 8.78 9.67
N TYR A 963 20.48 7.49 9.59
CA TYR A 963 21.86 7.03 9.78
C TYR A 963 22.80 7.55 8.68
N CYS A 964 22.36 7.62 7.42
CA CYS A 964 23.15 8.28 6.37
C CYS A 964 23.48 9.75 6.73
N GLU A 965 22.55 10.48 7.36
CA GLU A 965 22.83 11.83 7.84
C GLU A 965 23.92 11.88 8.94
N THR A 966 24.02 10.86 9.81
CA THR A 966 25.10 10.80 10.81
C THR A 966 26.46 10.53 10.16
N LEU A 967 26.52 9.67 9.14
CA LEU A 967 27.72 9.45 8.34
C LEU A 967 28.18 10.73 7.61
N ALA A 968 27.22 11.49 7.06
CA ALA A 968 27.49 12.78 6.44
C ALA A 968 28.02 13.81 7.46
N LEU A 969 27.52 13.80 8.70
CA LEU A 969 27.99 14.67 9.78
C LEU A 969 29.46 14.38 10.15
N ASP A 970 29.88 13.13 10.06
CA ASP A 970 31.26 12.69 10.34
C ASP A 970 32.18 12.76 9.12
N GLY A 971 31.65 13.11 7.94
CA GLY A 971 32.42 13.21 6.70
C GLY A 971 32.88 11.85 6.16
N ALA A 972 32.20 10.77 6.52
CA ALA A 972 32.51 9.41 6.09
C ALA A 972 31.95 9.14 4.68
N ALA A 973 32.63 9.68 3.66
CA ALA A 973 32.15 9.65 2.27
C ALA A 973 31.89 8.24 1.74
N ASP A 974 32.81 7.30 1.97
CA ASP A 974 32.71 5.92 1.46
C ASP A 974 31.55 5.16 2.13
N ALA A 975 31.48 5.21 3.47
CA ALA A 975 30.40 4.57 4.23
C ALA A 975 29.02 5.16 3.89
N LEU A 976 28.92 6.48 3.69
CA LEU A 976 27.68 7.13 3.26
C LEU A 976 27.25 6.63 1.88
N TRP A 977 28.21 6.46 0.98
CA TRP A 977 27.95 5.99 -0.38
C TRP A 977 27.48 4.53 -0.40
N GLU A 978 28.12 3.66 0.39
CA GLU A 978 27.69 2.26 0.57
C GLU A 978 26.28 2.18 1.17
N ALA A 979 26.01 2.97 2.22
CA ALA A 979 24.71 3.01 2.87
C ALA A 979 23.58 3.46 1.91
N ILE A 980 23.80 4.53 1.14
CA ILE A 980 22.76 5.00 0.21
C ILE A 980 22.54 4.04 -0.97
N ALA A 981 23.55 3.26 -1.36
CA ALA A 981 23.45 2.30 -2.46
C ALA A 981 22.52 1.12 -2.13
N VAL A 982 22.52 0.62 -0.89
CA VAL A 982 21.67 -0.51 -0.48
C VAL A 982 20.18 -0.15 -0.37
N VAL A 983 19.87 1.15 -0.32
CA VAL A 983 18.48 1.66 -0.36
C VAL A 983 18.10 2.26 -1.72
N ASN A 984 18.96 2.10 -2.74
CA ASN A 984 18.64 2.44 -4.12
C ASN A 984 18.07 1.20 -4.84
N PRO A 985 16.80 1.19 -5.27
CA PRO A 985 16.18 0.03 -5.90
C PRO A 985 16.84 -0.38 -7.23
N ILE A 986 17.57 0.51 -7.89
CA ILE A 986 18.33 0.23 -9.10
C ILE A 986 19.63 -0.51 -8.78
N ALA A 987 20.33 -0.09 -7.72
CA ALA A 987 21.67 -0.56 -7.38
C ALA A 987 21.66 -1.77 -6.42
N VAL A 988 20.61 -1.92 -5.59
CA VAL A 988 20.58 -2.87 -4.48
C VAL A 988 20.84 -4.31 -4.90
N THR A 989 20.32 -4.78 -6.04
CA THR A 989 20.53 -6.16 -6.52
C THR A 989 21.94 -6.41 -7.05
N ALA A 990 22.69 -5.35 -7.38
CA ALA A 990 24.12 -5.43 -7.70
C ALA A 990 24.98 -5.31 -6.44
N ALA A 991 24.56 -4.50 -5.47
CA ALA A 991 25.25 -4.31 -4.20
C ALA A 991 25.10 -5.52 -3.26
N LEU A 992 23.95 -6.20 -3.30
CA LEU A 992 23.57 -7.30 -2.40
C LEU A 992 23.14 -8.53 -3.20
N PRO A 993 23.97 -9.59 -3.29
CA PRO A 993 23.62 -10.82 -4.00
C PRO A 993 22.34 -11.49 -3.51
N GLN A 994 21.99 -11.29 -2.24
CA GLN A 994 20.80 -11.82 -1.58
C GLN A 994 19.57 -10.91 -1.67
N ALA A 995 19.65 -9.74 -2.29
CA ALA A 995 18.46 -8.89 -2.47
C ALA A 995 17.52 -9.49 -3.52
N SER A 996 16.26 -9.72 -3.14
CA SER A 996 15.23 -10.18 -4.05
C SER A 996 14.91 -9.14 -5.12
N LEU A 997 14.48 -9.61 -6.29
CA LEU A 997 13.99 -8.78 -7.39
C LEU A 997 12.84 -7.88 -6.91
N ARG A 998 12.85 -6.62 -7.37
CA ARG A 998 11.84 -5.61 -7.06
C ARG A 998 11.70 -4.59 -8.18
N GLN A 999 10.65 -3.77 -8.13
CA GLN A 999 10.50 -2.62 -9.02
C GLN A 999 11.67 -1.63 -8.80
N ARG A 1000 12.30 -1.16 -9.89
CA ARG A 1000 13.56 -0.39 -9.83
C ARG A 1000 13.40 1.13 -9.92
N ASN A 1001 12.18 1.64 -10.10
CA ASN A 1001 11.92 3.06 -10.31
C ASN A 1001 11.03 3.70 -9.22
N THR A 1002 11.00 3.14 -8.02
CA THR A 1002 10.25 3.72 -6.89
C THR A 1002 10.91 3.37 -5.56
N TYR A 1003 10.71 4.23 -4.57
CA TYR A 1003 11.10 3.98 -3.19
C TYR A 1003 10.43 2.73 -2.61
N PHE A 1004 11.17 1.99 -1.77
CA PHE A 1004 10.66 0.91 -0.94
C PHE A 1004 10.89 1.23 0.54
N SER A 1005 9.91 0.96 1.41
CA SER A 1005 9.91 1.44 2.79
C SER A 1005 10.76 0.63 3.77
N SER A 1006 11.02 -0.64 3.47
CA SER A 1006 11.79 -1.57 4.31
C SER A 1006 12.58 -2.59 3.50
N SER A 1007 13.64 -3.12 4.11
CA SER A 1007 14.35 -4.32 3.64
C SER A 1007 14.00 -5.48 4.57
N ASP A 1008 13.07 -6.31 4.14
CA ASP A 1008 12.46 -7.35 4.97
C ASP A 1008 13.20 -8.67 4.75
N ALA A 1009 13.86 -9.22 5.77
CA ALA A 1009 14.47 -10.55 5.62
C ALA A 1009 13.36 -11.59 5.38
N ALA A 1010 13.49 -12.39 4.32
CA ALA A 1010 12.43 -13.22 3.76
C ALA A 1010 12.10 -14.49 4.60
N PHE A 1011 11.86 -14.31 5.89
CA PHE A 1011 11.36 -15.35 6.77
C PHE A 1011 9.85 -15.54 6.57
N PRO A 1012 9.36 -16.77 6.71
CA PRO A 1012 7.93 -17.07 6.59
C PRO A 1012 7.13 -16.67 7.84
N ASP A 1013 7.77 -16.52 9.01
CA ASP A 1013 7.13 -16.09 10.24
C ASP A 1013 8.12 -15.50 11.27
N ARG A 1014 7.57 -14.96 12.37
CA ARG A 1014 8.33 -14.34 13.48
C ARG A 1014 9.17 -15.32 14.29
N TYR A 1015 8.76 -16.58 14.39
CA TYR A 1015 9.46 -17.60 15.18
C TYR A 1015 10.76 -17.97 14.49
N GLN A 1016 10.70 -18.28 13.19
CA GLN A 1016 11.90 -18.54 12.41
C GLN A 1016 12.81 -17.31 12.34
N ALA A 1017 12.24 -16.10 12.21
CA ALA A 1017 13.04 -14.88 12.23
C ALA A 1017 13.85 -14.71 13.53
N ALA A 1018 13.29 -15.11 14.68
CA ALA A 1018 13.98 -15.07 15.96
C ALA A 1018 15.07 -16.15 16.08
N ASP A 1019 14.75 -17.40 15.70
CA ASP A 1019 15.67 -18.54 15.82
C ASP A 1019 16.87 -18.42 14.87
N ASP A 1020 16.64 -17.96 13.64
CA ASP A 1020 17.63 -17.91 12.57
C ASP A 1020 18.25 -16.51 12.39
N TRP A 1021 18.04 -15.58 13.32
CA TRP A 1021 18.42 -14.17 13.16
C TRP A 1021 19.88 -13.93 12.77
N ALA A 1022 20.80 -14.74 13.29
CA ALA A 1022 22.23 -14.66 12.98
C ALA A 1022 22.53 -14.83 11.48
N ARG A 1023 21.67 -15.54 10.73
CA ARG A 1023 21.82 -15.72 9.27
C ARG A 1023 21.59 -14.42 8.51
N VAL A 1024 20.78 -13.50 9.03
CA VAL A 1024 20.54 -12.18 8.44
C VAL A 1024 21.82 -11.35 8.50
N LYS A 1025 22.49 -11.31 9.66
CA LYS A 1025 23.78 -10.61 9.83
C LYS A 1025 24.88 -11.21 8.94
N ALA A 1026 24.82 -12.51 8.71
CA ALA A 1026 25.73 -13.21 7.80
C ALA A 1026 25.39 -13.05 6.30
N GLY A 1027 24.31 -12.34 5.93
CA GLY A 1027 23.89 -12.16 4.54
C GLY A 1027 23.40 -13.46 3.86
N LYS A 1028 22.89 -14.42 4.64
CA LYS A 1028 22.48 -15.77 4.17
C LYS A 1028 20.96 -15.95 4.04
N VAL A 1029 20.22 -14.86 4.14
CA VAL A 1029 18.76 -14.82 3.97
C VAL A 1029 18.47 -13.79 2.90
N ALA A 1030 17.53 -14.10 2.00
CA ALA A 1030 17.09 -13.12 1.02
C ALA A 1030 16.46 -11.91 1.72
N VAL A 1031 16.56 -10.74 1.12
CA VAL A 1031 15.90 -9.52 1.64
C VAL A 1031 14.97 -8.95 0.59
N ASP A 1032 13.70 -8.82 0.94
CA ASP A 1032 12.61 -8.33 0.10
C ASP A 1032 12.44 -6.80 0.24
N GLY A 1033 11.83 -6.17 -0.76
CA GLY A 1033 11.45 -4.76 -0.67
C GLY A 1033 10.06 -4.61 -0.07
N GLY A 1034 9.92 -3.71 0.90
CA GLY A 1034 8.65 -3.35 1.52
C GLY A 1034 7.69 -2.55 0.63
N TRP A 1035 6.73 -1.87 1.26
CA TRP A 1035 5.73 -1.03 0.60
C TRP A 1035 6.33 0.17 -0.15
N ARG A 1036 5.61 0.68 -1.15
CA ARG A 1036 6.18 1.58 -2.16
C ARG A 1036 5.50 2.94 -2.25
N ILE A 1037 6.26 3.92 -2.73
CA ILE A 1037 5.88 5.33 -2.97
C ILE A 1037 5.59 6.12 -1.68
N TYR A 1038 4.55 5.75 -0.93
CA TYR A 1038 4.00 6.56 0.15
C TYR A 1038 4.89 6.52 1.41
N SER A 1039 5.79 7.49 1.51
CA SER A 1039 6.68 7.64 2.65
C SER A 1039 7.32 9.02 2.67
N SER A 1040 7.85 9.43 3.83
CA SER A 1040 8.81 10.54 3.89
C SER A 1040 10.18 10.19 3.29
N GLY A 1041 10.50 8.89 3.13
CA GLY A 1041 11.80 8.40 2.66
C GLY A 1041 12.33 9.02 1.36
N PRO A 1042 11.52 9.19 0.28
CA PRO A 1042 11.97 9.84 -0.95
C PRO A 1042 12.56 11.24 -0.74
N GLY A 1043 11.97 12.03 0.17
CA GLY A 1043 12.47 13.36 0.51
C GLY A 1043 13.76 13.33 1.33
N LEU A 1044 13.87 12.38 2.28
CA LEU A 1044 15.10 12.17 3.05
C LEU A 1044 16.26 11.72 2.17
N TYR A 1045 15.99 10.81 1.24
CA TYR A 1045 16.95 10.36 0.24
C TYR A 1045 17.42 11.54 -0.59
N THR A 1046 16.47 12.33 -1.12
CA THR A 1046 16.76 13.52 -1.92
C THR A 1046 17.66 14.49 -1.15
N ARG A 1047 17.31 14.81 0.09
CA ARG A 1047 18.12 15.70 0.93
C ARG A 1047 19.53 15.14 1.15
N SER A 1048 19.65 13.86 1.50
CA SER A 1048 20.94 13.21 1.67
C SER A 1048 21.80 13.30 0.40
N PHE A 1049 21.21 13.00 -0.77
CA PHE A 1049 21.93 13.03 -2.03
C PHE A 1049 22.30 14.46 -2.48
N VAL A 1050 21.33 15.38 -2.50
CA VAL A 1050 21.53 16.75 -3.02
C VAL A 1050 22.36 17.60 -2.07
N GLU A 1051 22.02 17.60 -0.77
CA GLU A 1051 22.68 18.47 0.20
C GLU A 1051 23.98 17.86 0.71
N ASN A 1052 23.99 16.58 1.09
CA ASN A 1052 25.15 15.97 1.74
C ASN A 1052 26.17 15.43 0.74
N ILE A 1053 25.73 14.66 -0.27
CA ILE A 1053 26.64 14.00 -1.23
C ILE A 1053 27.09 14.98 -2.33
N LEU A 1054 26.15 15.59 -3.07
CA LEU A 1054 26.50 16.60 -4.09
C LEU A 1054 26.92 17.94 -3.49
N GLY A 1055 26.54 18.18 -2.23
CA GLY A 1055 27.04 19.28 -1.43
C GLY A 1055 26.30 20.59 -1.60
N PHE A 1056 25.14 20.64 -2.27
CA PHE A 1056 24.37 21.89 -2.45
C PHE A 1056 23.68 22.26 -1.15
N LYS A 1057 24.39 23.05 -0.31
CA LYS A 1057 23.93 23.41 1.02
C LYS A 1057 23.49 24.86 1.09
N ARG A 1058 22.45 25.12 1.88
CA ARG A 1058 21.99 26.44 2.26
C ARG A 1058 22.09 26.64 3.77
N ARG A 1059 22.50 27.84 4.17
CA ARG A 1059 22.49 28.26 5.58
C ARG A 1059 22.14 29.74 5.70
N PHE A 1060 20.99 30.03 6.28
CA PHE A 1060 20.31 31.33 6.32
C PHE A 1060 20.38 32.05 4.97
N GLY A 1061 19.90 31.39 3.91
CA GLY A 1061 19.87 31.91 2.53
C GLY A 1061 21.22 31.92 1.80
N ARG A 1062 22.34 31.73 2.51
CA ARG A 1062 23.67 31.64 1.90
C ARG A 1062 23.89 30.25 1.32
N ARG A 1063 24.24 30.20 0.03
CA ARG A 1063 24.50 28.96 -0.70
C ARG A 1063 25.98 28.61 -0.70
N SER A 1064 26.29 27.32 -0.62
CA SER A 1064 27.64 26.78 -0.77
C SER A 1064 27.60 25.40 -1.40
N ARG A 1065 28.69 25.01 -2.08
CA ARG A 1065 28.86 23.66 -2.60
C ARG A 1065 30.05 22.98 -1.93
N LYS A 1066 29.79 21.91 -1.19
CA LYS A 1066 30.81 21.08 -0.51
C LYS A 1066 30.47 19.61 -0.68
N PRO A 1067 30.85 18.98 -1.81
CA PRO A 1067 30.51 17.59 -2.08
C PRO A 1067 31.21 16.65 -1.10
N LEU A 1068 30.54 15.57 -0.75
CA LEU A 1068 31.04 14.45 0.05
C LEU A 1068 30.92 13.18 -0.80
N LEU A 1069 31.74 13.10 -1.84
CA LEU A 1069 31.79 11.99 -2.78
C LEU A 1069 33.03 11.13 -2.50
N PRO A 1070 32.93 9.79 -2.66
CA PRO A 1070 34.10 8.92 -2.71
C PRO A 1070 35.11 9.39 -3.77
N ALA A 1071 36.38 9.04 -3.60
CA ALA A 1071 37.43 9.38 -4.56
C ALA A 1071 37.12 8.90 -5.98
N ALA A 1072 36.48 7.73 -6.11
CA ALA A 1072 36.03 7.15 -7.38
C ALA A 1072 34.99 8.00 -8.12
N HIS A 1073 34.34 8.95 -7.43
CA HIS A 1073 33.34 9.86 -7.98
C HIS A 1073 33.74 11.33 -7.82
N ALA A 1074 35.02 11.63 -7.59
CA ALA A 1074 35.47 13.01 -7.38
C ALA A 1074 35.27 13.92 -8.62
N ALA A 1075 35.23 13.35 -9.82
CA ALA A 1075 34.97 14.04 -11.08
C ALA A 1075 33.60 13.63 -11.64
N VAL A 1076 32.55 14.40 -11.30
CA VAL A 1076 31.20 14.22 -11.86
C VAL A 1076 30.89 15.40 -12.79
N ASP A 1077 30.42 15.13 -14.01
CA ASP A 1077 29.81 16.15 -14.87
C ASP A 1077 28.36 16.35 -14.43
N LEU A 1078 28.10 17.51 -13.83
CA LEU A 1078 26.81 17.88 -13.27
C LEU A 1078 26.27 19.11 -13.99
N ARG A 1079 25.05 18.97 -14.52
CA ARG A 1079 24.32 20.05 -15.20
C ARG A 1079 23.01 20.32 -14.47
N THR A 1080 22.54 21.56 -14.53
CA THR A 1080 21.29 21.99 -13.89
C THR A 1080 20.78 23.27 -14.54
N ASP A 1081 19.46 23.42 -14.60
CA ASP A 1081 18.84 24.66 -15.08
C ASP A 1081 18.85 25.75 -14.00
N HIS A 1082 18.99 25.35 -12.73
CA HIS A 1082 18.94 26.25 -11.58
C HIS A 1082 20.13 27.22 -11.54
N ALA A 1083 19.84 28.50 -11.78
CA ALA A 1083 20.84 29.53 -11.97
C ALA A 1083 21.75 29.75 -10.75
N ALA A 1084 21.25 29.51 -9.54
CA ALA A 1084 22.07 29.61 -8.34
C ALA A 1084 23.09 28.47 -8.24
N TRP A 1085 22.69 27.23 -8.56
CA TRP A 1085 23.58 26.07 -8.53
C TRP A 1085 24.63 26.13 -9.63
N ARG A 1086 24.26 26.56 -10.84
CA ARG A 1086 25.23 26.83 -11.93
C ARG A 1086 26.32 27.81 -11.51
N ARG A 1087 26.00 28.84 -10.73
CA ARG A 1087 27.00 29.81 -10.22
C ARG A 1087 27.96 29.17 -9.22
N LEU A 1088 27.53 28.20 -8.41
CA LEU A 1088 28.37 27.50 -7.43
C LEU A 1088 29.33 26.49 -8.08
N MET A 1089 29.02 26.02 -9.29
CA MET A 1089 29.84 25.04 -10.00
C MET A 1089 30.95 25.69 -10.86
N LYS A 1090 30.90 27.00 -11.10
CA LYS A 1090 31.96 27.69 -11.86
C LYS A 1090 33.26 27.74 -11.05
N PRO A 1091 34.43 27.47 -11.66
CA PRO A 1091 35.72 27.65 -10.99
C PRO A 1091 35.82 29.09 -10.48
N LYS A 1092 36.29 29.28 -9.23
CA LYS A 1092 36.67 30.63 -8.78
C LYS A 1092 37.82 31.10 -9.68
N PRO A 1093 37.76 32.33 -10.24
CA PRO A 1093 38.91 32.87 -10.97
C PRO A 1093 40.14 32.83 -10.06
N GLN A 1094 41.26 32.32 -10.58
CA GLN A 1094 42.54 32.35 -9.88
C GLN A 1094 42.84 33.83 -9.56
N MET A 1095 42.99 34.14 -8.28
CA MET A 1095 43.44 35.43 -7.78
C MET A 1095 44.93 35.37 -7.52
#